data_AF-A0AAW7CMJ8-F1
#
_entry.id   AF-A0AAW7CMJ8-F1
#
_cell.length_a   1.000
_cell.length_b   1.000
_cell.length_c   1.000
_cell.angle_alpha   90.00
_cell.angle_beta   90.00
_cell.angle_gamma   90.00
#
_symmetry.space_group_name_H-M   'P 1'
#
loop_
_entity.id
_entity.type
_entity.pdbx_description
1 polymer ?
#
loop_
_entity_poly.entity_id
_entity_poly.type
_entity_poly.pdbx_seq_one_letter_code
_entity_poly.pdbx_strand_id
1 'polypeptide(L)'
;MKRLPKYLLVITVFCLIVFALVLSGFRYFLPRLDSYRPEIESYLTKQLNSPVSMTKIIGEWQNFGPDIQVEGLNITHKDVNVTAEKVTFSFDVWRSLFAFRLQFRELTFEQLYVNYHNPIFTGQSGDITLTEPDDISSIFLEQFDRFKLIESRFVFLTPSGDTSTLHVPELMWLNQTNRHRAQGEVTLDTPINHYGGLKVRLDLYTTKNGLIDNGKVFLTADDIDISPWLSQWVKNNSGVGEAKASLSNWIEITQGRITGSQLQIHQGEMDWSNDGTTHVLNVEDLILRMRRQENGWLADVPYTRKITMDGEEWPDGYLAVLYQPKEKQHDEAWRIRAKNIELDRLYAVLPLFSFLTPDFVRQWQYRQFSGVVNDFALDLTPENFEQSAINLSWKNVSWKRWQEIPSVQHFGGQLKGSMQRGELNFTLENSEIDTGKFFKAPLNIEKGKGTVYWTHSGDNLSLWSEGLDIQATSAWVAGDFRYEKQGEDQRLSILSGVRVTNAGDTWRYLPEEYVGKALTQYLSDAIIAGNIDNGTFIFHGDPADFPFDNHKGWFQVYAPVKQATFKFDSEWPALFNLDINLDFKNDGLWMSSAQAKVGKATATNLSAVIERYQQEKILINADIQATGDELKEYFLDSQMASIGHTLEELNVAGKINGTLKLDIPFDGDEVVASGDINLKDNDVTLNFMDTTLKGVSGQFRYHNDKLESDILTANWFGQPLAFSFTSHNDTDNYQVDVGLKGQWDIQKIQGLPSDIQQKFSGVFPWNGNVNVKIPEKGDVDYQVDLTGNINALSSKLTAPETQDLKNSPPIVISASGNSETLTVNANAEKQWKLNSQWGLGKQLRLLQGNLVSSSLKLPELSSQQRLTIALKGLEGDKWLPTLMAFSSLTPSENKITFPDNVHISLPDLNLAGQKWNNPQTEIMRVREGVKFAFSGSELRGDVFIPEASTPWQVNINYLYFNGTSSAQEDKPLKMANISDPNALKFSIRNVPSIDFECRECWVNGLLLGKMEGSLKQNQGALFLTGGKLENSSGQLSVNGVWSEDNTGKSTTKLIGKLKAEEIDEMAAYFGYIIPIIQSPLAAEFSLQWRNTPWNFELATLQGDIKSTLGKGRIEKVNVGQAGKLLRLVSFDALLRKLQFDFRDTFSEHFEYDSIKSEITINQGIMNAESVRVDGVIADIAINGKVDLLERKMDLQVVVTPEISATVGVATAFAINPIAGAAVFAASKVLGPLWSKISVIRYHVTGTMEQPKIDEVLRQLKENQAL
;
A
#
# COMPACT_ATOMS: atom_id res chain seq x y z
N MET A 1 76.93 37.72 -39.84
CA MET A 1 75.58 38.34 -39.80
C MET A 1 75.64 39.77 -39.23
N LYS A 2 76.10 40.78 -39.98
CA LYS A 2 76.25 42.19 -39.49
C LYS A 2 75.38 43.24 -40.20
N ARG A 3 74.55 42.86 -41.18
CA ARG A 3 73.65 43.80 -41.91
C ARG A 3 72.16 43.65 -41.60
N LEU A 4 71.74 42.54 -40.97
CA LEU A 4 70.34 42.27 -40.61
C LEU A 4 69.66 43.43 -39.84
N PRO A 5 70.24 44.00 -38.76
CA PRO A 5 69.59 45.07 -38.02
C PRO A 5 69.44 46.37 -38.83
N LYS A 6 70.32 46.62 -39.82
CA LYS A 6 70.21 47.81 -40.68
C LYS A 6 69.05 47.68 -41.69
N TYR A 7 68.84 46.48 -42.24
CA TYR A 7 67.68 46.23 -43.11
C TYR A 7 66.37 46.20 -42.32
N LEU A 8 66.35 45.57 -41.13
CA LEU A 8 65.20 45.62 -40.22
C LEU A 8 64.82 47.06 -39.88
N LEU A 9 65.77 47.92 -39.49
CA LEU A 9 65.49 49.31 -39.15
C LEU A 9 64.95 50.11 -40.35
N VAL A 10 65.50 49.92 -41.55
CA VAL A 10 64.98 50.55 -42.78
C VAL A 10 63.57 50.06 -43.11
N ILE A 11 63.28 48.77 -42.94
CA ILE A 11 61.93 48.21 -43.12
C ILE A 11 60.96 48.78 -42.08
N THR A 12 61.34 48.84 -40.79
CA THR A 12 60.51 49.44 -39.73
C THR A 12 60.22 50.91 -39.98
N VAL A 13 61.21 51.70 -40.39
CA VAL A 13 61.02 53.13 -40.73
C VAL A 13 60.14 53.29 -41.97
N PHE A 14 60.33 52.46 -43.00
CA PHE A 14 59.46 52.47 -44.19
C PHE A 14 58.01 52.10 -43.83
N CYS A 15 57.79 51.04 -43.04
CA CYS A 15 56.48 50.66 -42.54
C CYS A 15 55.84 51.76 -41.68
N LEU A 16 56.60 52.46 -40.83
CA LEU A 16 56.09 53.60 -40.05
C LEU A 16 55.68 54.78 -40.93
N ILE A 17 56.47 55.11 -41.97
CA ILE A 17 56.13 56.18 -42.92
C ILE A 17 54.88 55.80 -43.73
N VAL A 18 54.80 54.57 -44.24
CA VAL A 18 53.61 54.07 -44.95
C VAL A 18 52.40 54.08 -44.04
N PHE A 19 52.52 53.63 -42.79
CA PHE A 19 51.44 53.67 -41.81
C PHE A 19 50.98 55.10 -41.51
N ALA A 20 51.90 56.05 -41.32
CA ALA A 20 51.58 57.46 -41.10
C ALA A 20 50.90 58.11 -42.33
N LEU A 21 51.32 57.76 -43.55
CA LEU A 21 50.67 58.21 -44.79
C LEU A 21 49.26 57.64 -44.93
N VAL A 22 49.08 56.34 -44.66
CA VAL A 22 47.77 55.67 -44.68
C VAL A 22 46.83 56.28 -43.63
N LEU A 23 47.31 56.52 -42.40
CA LEU A 23 46.53 57.11 -41.32
C LEU A 23 46.16 58.58 -41.60
N SER A 24 47.06 59.34 -42.24
CA SER A 24 46.77 60.69 -42.74
C SER A 24 45.75 60.67 -43.88
N GLY A 25 45.84 59.69 -44.78
CA GLY A 25 44.90 59.47 -45.88
C GLY A 25 43.49 59.14 -45.37
N PHE A 26 43.36 58.23 -44.41
CA PHE A 26 42.09 57.93 -43.76
C PHE A 26 41.49 59.18 -43.08
N ARG A 27 42.28 59.93 -42.30
CA ARG A 27 41.81 61.18 -41.68
C ARG A 27 41.32 62.24 -42.67
N TYR A 28 41.87 62.27 -43.88
CA TYR A 28 41.41 63.17 -44.95
C TYR A 28 40.17 62.65 -45.70
N PHE A 29 40.03 61.32 -45.84
CA PHE A 29 38.96 60.69 -46.61
C PHE A 29 37.67 60.49 -45.80
N LEU A 30 37.77 60.12 -44.51
CA LEU A 30 36.62 59.82 -43.64
C LEU A 30 35.55 60.92 -43.62
N PRO A 31 35.88 62.23 -43.47
CA PRO A 31 34.87 63.30 -43.48
C PRO A 31 34.21 63.54 -44.84
N ARG A 32 34.65 62.84 -45.89
CA ARG A 32 34.11 62.92 -47.26
C ARG A 32 33.39 61.64 -47.69
N LEU A 33 33.19 60.67 -46.81
CA LEU A 33 32.53 59.40 -47.17
C LEU A 33 31.14 59.60 -47.78
N ASP A 34 30.38 60.61 -47.35
CA ASP A 34 29.05 60.90 -47.91
C ASP A 34 29.05 61.18 -49.42
N SER A 35 30.13 61.75 -49.98
CA SER A 35 30.20 62.02 -51.43
C SER A 35 30.38 60.75 -52.27
N TYR A 36 30.67 59.61 -51.64
CA TYR A 36 30.77 58.29 -52.27
C TYR A 36 29.58 57.38 -51.90
N ARG A 37 28.54 57.93 -51.26
CA ARG A 37 27.35 57.18 -50.82
C ARG A 37 26.67 56.43 -51.98
N PRO A 38 26.44 57.00 -53.19
CA PRO A 38 25.81 56.28 -54.29
C PRO A 38 26.62 55.06 -54.78
N GLU A 39 27.95 55.17 -54.80
CA GLU A 39 28.84 54.05 -55.14
C GLU A 39 28.83 52.96 -54.06
N ILE A 40 28.77 53.35 -52.78
CA ILE A 40 28.66 52.43 -51.64
C ILE A 40 27.29 51.71 -51.65
N GLU A 41 26.19 52.43 -51.86
CA GLU A 41 24.84 51.89 -52.01
C GLU A 41 24.76 50.90 -53.18
N SER A 42 25.32 51.27 -54.34
CA SER A 42 25.37 50.39 -55.52
C SER A 42 26.21 49.13 -55.29
N TYR A 43 27.37 49.27 -54.62
CA TYR A 43 28.23 48.15 -54.25
C TYR A 43 27.53 47.20 -53.27
N LEU A 44 26.94 47.73 -52.20
CA LEU A 44 26.22 46.93 -51.19
C LEU A 44 24.95 46.29 -51.78
N THR A 45 24.21 47.01 -52.62
CA THR A 45 23.03 46.46 -53.32
C THR A 45 23.40 45.25 -54.17
N LYS A 46 24.56 45.31 -54.85
CA LYS A 46 25.08 44.19 -55.65
C LYS A 46 25.62 43.04 -54.78
N GLN A 47 26.21 43.35 -53.62
CA GLN A 47 26.82 42.35 -52.73
C GLN A 47 25.79 41.61 -51.87
N LEU A 48 24.73 42.29 -51.44
CA LEU A 48 23.62 41.75 -50.63
C LEU A 48 22.42 41.29 -51.49
N ASN A 49 22.51 41.41 -52.82
CA ASN A 49 21.45 41.06 -53.76
C ASN A 49 20.08 41.67 -53.41
N SER A 50 20.06 42.89 -52.87
CA SER A 50 18.87 43.58 -52.35
C SER A 50 19.08 45.09 -52.33
N PRO A 51 18.09 45.92 -52.68
CA PRO A 51 18.22 47.38 -52.63
C PRO A 51 18.66 47.87 -51.24
N VAL A 52 19.78 48.60 -51.21
CA VAL A 52 20.30 49.30 -50.03
C VAL A 52 20.26 50.80 -50.31
N SER A 53 19.67 51.58 -49.40
CA SER A 53 19.76 53.03 -49.41
C SER A 53 20.14 53.59 -48.03
N MET A 54 20.77 54.75 -48.04
CA MET A 54 21.28 55.44 -46.86
C MET A 54 20.99 56.93 -47.00
N THR A 55 20.60 57.58 -45.90
CA THR A 55 20.35 59.03 -45.93
C THR A 55 21.66 59.82 -45.91
N LYS A 56 22.65 59.36 -45.13
CA LYS A 56 23.94 60.06 -44.95
C LYS A 56 25.02 59.12 -44.39
N ILE A 57 26.28 59.36 -44.74
CA ILE A 57 27.45 58.66 -44.15
C ILE A 57 28.43 59.68 -43.55
N ILE A 58 28.69 59.59 -42.25
CA ILE A 58 29.66 60.42 -41.52
C ILE A 58 30.84 59.54 -41.11
N GLY A 59 32.06 59.89 -41.52
CA GLY A 59 33.28 59.25 -41.04
C GLY A 59 34.13 60.21 -40.23
N GLU A 60 34.58 59.78 -39.06
CA GLU A 60 35.53 60.51 -38.23
C GLU A 60 36.66 59.62 -37.69
N TRP A 61 37.73 60.26 -37.20
CA TRP A 61 38.85 59.55 -36.60
C TRP A 61 38.87 59.78 -35.08
N GLN A 62 38.54 58.74 -34.32
CA GLN A 62 38.57 58.73 -32.87
C GLN A 62 39.94 58.28 -32.32
N ASN A 63 40.11 58.33 -31.00
CA ASN A 63 41.41 58.11 -30.33
C ASN A 63 42.12 56.78 -30.70
N PHE A 64 41.36 55.74 -31.05
CA PHE A 64 41.89 54.38 -31.29
C PHE A 64 41.58 53.79 -32.68
N GLY A 65 40.91 54.54 -33.56
CA GLY A 65 40.53 54.07 -34.90
C GLY A 65 39.53 55.00 -35.59
N PRO A 66 39.14 54.71 -36.84
CA PRO A 66 38.04 55.37 -37.49
C PRO A 66 36.71 54.83 -36.98
N ASP A 67 35.75 55.73 -36.84
CA ASP A 67 34.36 55.42 -36.51
C ASP A 67 33.49 55.96 -37.67
N ILE A 68 32.60 55.12 -38.23
CA ILE A 68 31.73 55.45 -39.36
C ILE A 68 30.27 55.34 -38.91
N GLN A 69 29.51 56.42 -39.05
CA GLN A 69 28.09 56.49 -38.76
C GLN A 69 27.28 56.53 -40.07
N VAL A 70 26.29 55.66 -40.21
CA VAL A 70 25.34 55.62 -41.32
C VAL A 70 23.97 56.01 -40.77
N GLU A 71 23.34 57.05 -41.33
CA GLU A 71 22.00 57.51 -40.93
C GLU A 71 20.95 57.09 -41.97
N GLY A 72 19.77 56.69 -41.50
CA GLY A 72 18.62 56.29 -42.30
C GLY A 72 18.94 55.17 -43.27
N LEU A 73 19.45 54.05 -42.75
CA LEU A 73 19.72 52.83 -43.50
C LEU A 73 18.40 52.12 -43.81
N ASN A 74 18.22 51.66 -45.05
CA ASN A 74 17.10 50.81 -45.47
C ASN A 74 17.60 49.69 -46.38
N ILE A 75 17.19 48.46 -46.08
CA ILE A 75 17.51 47.24 -46.84
C ILE A 75 16.20 46.47 -47.03
N THR A 76 15.83 46.24 -48.29
CA THR A 76 14.61 45.52 -48.67
C THR A 76 14.98 44.17 -49.28
N HIS A 77 14.86 43.08 -48.50
CA HIS A 77 15.03 41.71 -48.99
C HIS A 77 13.65 41.05 -49.21
N LYS A 78 13.62 39.94 -49.95
CA LYS A 78 12.38 39.22 -50.28
C LYS A 78 11.59 38.77 -49.04
N ASP A 79 12.30 38.30 -48.02
CA ASP A 79 11.72 37.66 -46.83
C ASP A 79 11.81 38.57 -45.58
N VAL A 80 12.55 39.68 -45.65
CA VAL A 80 12.80 40.58 -44.51
C VAL A 80 13.09 42.02 -44.95
N ASN A 81 12.49 42.99 -44.24
CA ASN A 81 12.79 44.42 -44.39
C ASN A 81 13.55 44.91 -43.15
N VAL A 82 14.65 45.62 -43.35
CA VAL A 82 15.51 46.14 -42.27
C VAL A 82 15.72 47.64 -42.47
N THR A 83 15.31 48.44 -41.50
CA THR A 83 15.61 49.88 -41.43
C THR A 83 16.32 50.20 -40.13
N ALA A 84 17.21 51.20 -40.12
CA ALA A 84 17.81 51.73 -38.90
C ALA A 84 17.96 53.24 -38.99
N GLU A 85 17.59 53.98 -37.94
CA GLU A 85 17.80 55.43 -37.90
C GLU A 85 19.30 55.75 -37.94
N LYS A 86 20.11 54.99 -37.19
CA LYS A 86 21.56 55.21 -37.11
C LYS A 86 22.32 53.91 -36.82
N VAL A 87 23.42 53.71 -37.55
CA VAL A 87 24.34 52.57 -37.35
C VAL A 87 25.77 53.09 -37.23
N THR A 88 26.46 52.76 -36.13
CA THR A 88 27.81 53.24 -35.82
C THR A 88 28.80 52.07 -35.83
N PHE A 89 29.75 52.10 -36.77
CA PHE A 89 30.81 51.11 -36.96
C PHE A 89 32.14 51.64 -36.40
N SER A 90 32.55 51.19 -35.22
CA SER A 90 33.83 51.57 -34.62
C SER A 90 34.92 50.55 -34.95
N PHE A 91 35.92 50.89 -35.76
CA PHE A 91 36.93 49.94 -36.22
C PHE A 91 38.11 49.78 -35.23
N ASP A 92 38.62 48.56 -35.08
CA ASP A 92 39.88 48.27 -34.39
C ASP A 92 41.00 48.07 -35.42
N VAL A 93 41.73 49.15 -35.72
CA VAL A 93 42.78 49.17 -36.75
C VAL A 93 43.90 48.17 -36.44
N TRP A 94 44.29 48.05 -35.17
CA TRP A 94 45.42 47.20 -34.78
C TRP A 94 45.05 45.72 -34.85
N ARG A 95 43.90 45.35 -34.28
CA ARG A 95 43.42 43.97 -34.31
C ARG A 95 43.09 43.55 -35.74
N SER A 96 42.55 44.45 -36.58
CA SER A 96 42.35 44.19 -38.01
C SER A 96 43.65 43.90 -38.75
N LEU A 97 44.69 44.72 -38.50
CA LEU A 97 46.00 44.58 -39.14
C LEU A 97 46.71 43.27 -38.75
N PHE A 98 46.63 42.87 -37.48
CA PHE A 98 47.22 41.60 -37.01
C PHE A 98 46.41 40.37 -37.45
N ALA A 99 45.08 40.49 -37.59
CA ALA A 99 44.21 39.39 -37.99
C ALA A 99 44.02 39.24 -39.52
N PHE A 100 44.53 40.18 -40.32
CA PHE A 100 44.33 40.24 -41.78
C PHE A 100 42.85 40.22 -42.24
N ARG A 101 41.93 40.57 -41.35
CA ARG A 101 40.47 40.71 -41.58
C ARG A 101 39.98 41.98 -40.89
N LEU A 102 38.89 42.58 -41.36
CA LEU A 102 38.30 43.72 -40.64
C LEU A 102 37.79 43.26 -39.26
N GLN A 103 38.09 44.05 -38.24
CA GLN A 103 37.70 43.82 -36.85
C GLN A 103 37.09 45.11 -36.30
N PHE A 104 35.92 44.99 -35.69
CA PHE A 104 35.21 46.09 -35.06
C PHE A 104 35.45 46.05 -33.54
N ARG A 105 35.68 47.21 -32.94
CA ARG A 105 35.72 47.39 -31.49
C ARG A 105 34.30 47.28 -30.91
N GLU A 106 33.36 47.92 -31.59
CA GLU A 106 31.94 47.93 -31.27
C GLU A 106 31.14 48.28 -32.54
N LEU A 107 29.92 47.75 -32.64
CA LEU A 107 28.96 48.05 -33.69
C LEU A 107 27.62 48.35 -33.03
N THR A 108 27.10 49.57 -33.17
CA THR A 108 25.85 49.97 -32.50
C THR A 108 24.77 50.29 -33.52
N PHE A 109 23.60 49.68 -33.37
CA PHE A 109 22.39 50.00 -34.12
C PHE A 109 21.40 50.72 -33.20
N GLU A 110 21.00 51.93 -33.57
CA GLU A 110 20.01 52.76 -32.89
C GLU A 110 18.72 52.76 -33.73
N GLN A 111 17.59 52.44 -33.09
CA GLN A 111 16.27 52.28 -33.71
C GLN A 111 16.28 51.35 -34.93
N LEU A 112 16.89 50.17 -34.79
CA LEU A 112 16.82 49.11 -35.79
C LEU A 112 15.40 48.52 -35.81
N TYR A 113 14.68 48.67 -36.90
CA TYR A 113 13.41 48.04 -37.17
C TYR A 113 13.61 46.89 -38.18
N VAL A 114 13.27 45.67 -37.77
CA VAL A 114 13.31 44.47 -38.62
C VAL A 114 11.88 43.95 -38.75
N ASN A 115 11.42 43.70 -39.97
CA ASN A 115 10.14 43.02 -40.22
C ASN A 115 10.40 41.73 -41.01
N TYR A 116 10.24 40.59 -40.34
CA TYR A 116 10.54 39.24 -40.82
C TYR A 116 9.24 38.53 -41.20
N HIS A 117 9.09 38.15 -42.47
CA HIS A 117 7.82 37.68 -43.05
C HIS A 117 7.62 36.15 -42.95
N ASN A 118 8.52 35.45 -42.25
CA ASN A 118 8.44 34.02 -41.97
C ASN A 118 8.28 33.78 -40.46
N PRO A 119 7.74 32.63 -40.02
CA PRO A 119 7.73 32.27 -38.60
C PRO A 119 9.14 31.92 -38.10
N ILE A 120 9.49 32.36 -36.88
CA ILE A 120 10.81 32.12 -36.24
C ILE A 120 10.98 30.67 -35.74
N PHE A 121 9.87 29.94 -35.61
CA PHE A 121 9.84 28.56 -35.16
C PHE A 121 9.17 27.69 -36.21
N THR A 122 9.82 26.58 -36.58
CA THR A 122 9.32 25.63 -37.58
C THR A 122 9.36 24.23 -37.00
N GLY A 123 8.20 23.58 -36.89
CA GLY A 123 8.08 22.21 -36.38
C GLY A 123 6.73 21.59 -36.71
N GLN A 124 6.75 20.35 -37.19
CA GLN A 124 5.58 19.47 -37.20
C GLN A 124 5.81 18.43 -36.10
N SER A 125 4.78 18.16 -35.29
CA SER A 125 4.79 17.12 -34.24
C SER A 125 5.73 17.38 -33.04
N GLY A 126 5.53 18.48 -32.33
CA GLY A 126 6.00 18.66 -30.93
C GLY A 126 7.48 19.01 -30.73
N ASP A 127 8.36 18.77 -31.69
CA ASP A 127 9.72 19.31 -31.69
C ASP A 127 9.70 20.78 -32.14
N ILE A 128 9.97 21.70 -31.21
CA ILE A 128 10.22 23.11 -31.52
C ILE A 128 11.66 23.24 -32.02
N THR A 129 11.85 23.13 -33.34
CA THR A 129 13.11 23.48 -34.00
C THR A 129 13.14 24.96 -34.37
N LEU A 130 14.26 25.61 -34.04
CA LEU A 130 14.59 26.94 -34.55
C LEU A 130 14.78 26.85 -36.07
N THR A 131 14.26 27.82 -36.81
CA THR A 131 14.38 27.87 -38.27
C THR A 131 15.85 27.94 -38.71
N GLU A 132 16.16 27.37 -39.88
CA GLU A 132 17.54 27.40 -40.41
C GLU A 132 18.04 28.85 -40.57
N PRO A 133 19.34 29.14 -40.36
CA PRO A 133 19.87 30.50 -40.47
C PRO A 133 19.78 31.06 -41.90
N ASP A 134 18.87 32.01 -42.13
CA ASP A 134 18.83 32.80 -43.36
C ASP A 134 20.11 33.64 -43.53
N ASP A 135 20.42 34.04 -44.77
CA ASP A 135 21.60 34.85 -45.13
C ASP A 135 21.79 36.07 -44.21
N ILE A 136 20.72 36.76 -43.80
CA ILE A 136 20.80 37.93 -42.90
C ILE A 136 21.13 37.53 -41.45
N SER A 137 20.64 36.39 -40.97
CA SER A 137 20.96 35.91 -39.61
C SER A 137 22.44 35.53 -39.47
N SER A 138 23.05 34.99 -40.54
CA SER A 138 24.49 34.69 -40.60
C SER A 138 25.36 35.94 -40.42
N ILE A 139 24.91 37.11 -40.89
CA ILE A 139 25.62 38.39 -40.73
C ILE A 139 25.71 38.75 -39.23
N PHE A 140 24.60 38.65 -38.49
CA PHE A 140 24.56 38.96 -37.06
C PHE A 140 25.24 37.89 -36.19
N LEU A 141 25.22 36.61 -36.58
CA LEU A 141 25.80 35.52 -35.79
C LEU A 141 27.30 35.28 -36.08
N GLU A 142 27.75 35.43 -37.33
CA GLU A 142 29.09 35.01 -37.75
C GLU A 142 30.03 36.18 -38.13
N GLN A 143 29.51 37.28 -38.69
CA GLN A 143 30.36 38.33 -39.25
C GLN A 143 30.79 39.40 -38.23
N PHE A 144 29.95 39.71 -37.24
CA PHE A 144 30.22 40.76 -36.25
C PHE A 144 30.67 40.18 -34.90
N ASP A 145 31.94 40.37 -34.52
CA ASP A 145 32.46 39.84 -33.23
C ASP A 145 31.73 40.45 -32.00
N ARG A 146 31.21 41.69 -32.07
CA ARG A 146 30.42 42.34 -31.02
C ARG A 146 29.50 43.40 -31.60
N PHE A 147 28.22 43.41 -31.21
CA PHE A 147 27.29 44.48 -31.55
C PHE A 147 26.35 44.85 -30.40
N LYS A 148 25.69 46.00 -30.52
CA LYS A 148 24.71 46.54 -29.58
C LYS A 148 23.47 47.03 -30.33
N LEU A 149 22.29 46.75 -29.80
CA LEU A 149 21.00 47.30 -30.23
C LEU A 149 20.49 48.27 -29.17
N ILE A 150 19.92 49.39 -29.60
CA ILE A 150 19.32 50.42 -28.74
C ILE A 150 17.97 50.83 -29.36
N GLU A 151 16.91 50.91 -28.55
CA GLU A 151 15.54 51.30 -28.95
C GLU A 151 15.02 50.57 -30.21
N SER A 152 15.43 49.32 -30.39
CA SER A 152 15.19 48.53 -31.61
C SER A 152 13.87 47.75 -31.55
N ARG A 153 13.36 47.29 -32.70
CA ARG A 153 12.08 46.60 -32.85
C ARG A 153 12.16 45.46 -33.87
N PHE A 154 11.62 44.30 -33.54
CA PHE A 154 11.57 43.13 -34.42
C PHE A 154 10.12 42.65 -34.56
N VAL A 155 9.56 42.80 -35.75
CA VAL A 155 8.23 42.29 -36.12
C VAL A 155 8.39 40.91 -36.76
N PHE A 156 7.61 39.93 -36.31
CA PHE A 156 7.64 38.56 -36.82
C PHE A 156 6.26 37.90 -36.75
N LEU A 157 6.09 36.79 -37.48
CA LEU A 157 4.90 35.94 -37.42
C LEU A 157 5.03 34.91 -36.29
N THR A 158 4.01 34.87 -35.44
CA THR A 158 3.85 33.88 -34.36
C THR A 158 3.33 32.55 -34.92
N PRO A 159 3.42 31.43 -34.15
CA PRO A 159 2.85 30.15 -34.55
C PRO A 159 1.32 30.13 -34.77
N SER A 160 0.56 31.12 -34.25
CA SER A 160 -0.87 31.26 -34.54
C SER A 160 -1.16 31.96 -35.87
N GLY A 161 -0.15 32.55 -36.52
CA GLY A 161 -0.29 33.37 -37.73
C GLY A 161 -0.46 34.87 -37.46
N ASP A 162 -0.52 35.29 -36.19
CA ASP A 162 -0.58 36.70 -35.81
C ASP A 162 0.80 37.36 -35.88
N THR A 163 0.85 38.65 -36.19
CA THR A 163 2.11 39.43 -36.11
C THR A 163 2.36 39.91 -34.69
N SER A 164 3.61 39.88 -34.25
CA SER A 164 4.04 40.39 -32.94
C SER A 164 5.30 41.23 -33.07
N THR A 165 5.42 42.27 -32.24
CA THR A 165 6.58 43.17 -32.20
C THR A 165 7.34 42.98 -30.90
N LEU A 166 8.62 42.60 -31.00
CA LEU A 166 9.56 42.60 -29.89
C LEU A 166 10.33 43.92 -29.89
N HIS A 167 10.07 44.78 -28.91
CA HIS A 167 10.93 45.92 -28.63
C HIS A 167 12.17 45.47 -27.85
N VAL A 168 13.29 46.13 -28.13
CA VAL A 168 14.60 45.83 -27.57
C VAL A 168 15.21 47.17 -27.12
N PRO A 169 14.90 47.64 -25.90
CA PRO A 169 15.44 48.90 -25.37
C PRO A 169 16.98 48.91 -25.37
N GLU A 170 17.61 47.82 -24.93
CA GLU A 170 19.06 47.62 -25.00
C GLU A 170 19.40 46.11 -25.09
N LEU A 171 20.17 45.71 -26.10
CA LEU A 171 20.74 44.35 -26.20
C LEU A 171 22.20 44.42 -26.62
N MET A 172 23.08 43.78 -25.85
CA MET A 172 24.49 43.60 -26.17
C MET A 172 24.73 42.16 -26.62
N TRP A 173 25.47 41.99 -27.72
CA TRP A 173 25.79 40.69 -28.32
C TRP A 173 27.29 40.55 -28.55
N LEU A 174 27.83 39.35 -28.31
CA LEU A 174 29.25 39.00 -28.38
C LEU A 174 29.41 37.64 -29.05
N ASN A 175 29.97 37.64 -30.26
CA ASN A 175 30.26 36.43 -31.03
C ASN A 175 31.71 36.00 -30.87
N GLN A 176 31.90 34.69 -30.79
CA GLN A 176 33.18 33.99 -30.86
C GLN A 176 32.94 32.78 -31.80
N THR A 177 33.99 32.22 -32.40
CA THR A 177 33.91 31.30 -33.57
C THR A 177 32.84 30.21 -33.52
N ASN A 178 32.51 29.69 -32.34
CA ASN A 178 31.44 28.72 -32.12
C ASN A 178 30.64 29.01 -30.83
N ARG A 179 30.65 30.25 -30.33
CA ARG A 179 30.02 30.65 -29.06
C ARG A 179 29.48 32.07 -29.13
N HIS A 180 28.18 32.22 -28.92
CA HIS A 180 27.43 33.45 -29.05
C HIS A 180 26.82 33.79 -27.69
N ARG A 181 27.12 34.99 -27.17
CA ARG A 181 26.62 35.46 -25.89
C ARG A 181 25.84 36.76 -26.05
N ALA A 182 24.71 36.86 -25.38
CA ALA A 182 23.91 38.08 -25.35
C ALA A 182 23.51 38.44 -23.93
N GLN A 183 23.32 39.73 -23.65
CA GLN A 183 22.51 40.19 -22.53
C GLN A 183 21.75 41.46 -22.88
N GLY A 184 20.54 41.63 -22.36
CA GLY A 184 19.75 42.84 -22.59
C GLY A 184 18.37 42.76 -21.96
N GLU A 185 17.54 43.70 -22.37
CA GLU A 185 16.12 43.79 -22.01
C GLU A 185 15.29 43.77 -23.30
N VAL A 186 14.16 43.07 -23.26
CA VAL A 186 13.20 42.98 -24.35
C VAL A 186 11.76 43.08 -23.80
N THR A 187 10.86 43.65 -24.58
CA THR A 187 9.42 43.71 -24.28
C THR A 187 8.62 43.32 -25.51
N LEU A 188 7.50 42.63 -25.33
CA LEU A 188 6.62 42.25 -26.44
C LEU A 188 5.40 43.18 -26.46
N ASP A 189 5.12 43.81 -27.61
CA ASP A 189 3.86 44.53 -27.78
C ASP A 189 2.69 43.56 -27.69
N THR A 190 1.68 43.95 -26.93
CA THR A 190 0.37 43.31 -26.95
C THR A 190 -0.70 44.39 -27.07
N PRO A 191 -1.88 44.12 -27.67
CA PRO A 191 -2.83 45.19 -28.03
C PRO A 191 -3.50 45.93 -26.85
N ILE A 192 -3.21 45.56 -25.61
CA ILE A 192 -4.04 45.90 -24.44
C ILE A 192 -3.29 46.72 -23.38
N ASN A 193 -1.96 46.57 -23.20
CA ASN A 193 -1.16 47.38 -22.28
C ASN A 193 0.36 47.25 -22.55
N HIS A 194 1.16 48.19 -22.03
CA HIS A 194 2.62 48.06 -21.90
C HIS A 194 2.93 47.25 -20.64
N TYR A 195 3.65 46.13 -20.79
CA TYR A 195 3.98 45.22 -19.69
C TYR A 195 5.49 45.14 -19.45
N GLY A 196 5.89 44.61 -18.29
CA GLY A 196 7.25 44.68 -17.74
C GLY A 196 8.38 44.18 -18.66
N GLY A 197 9.60 44.62 -18.36
CA GLY A 197 10.81 44.27 -19.11
C GLY A 197 11.29 42.85 -18.83
N LEU A 198 11.44 42.02 -19.88
CA LEU A 198 12.09 40.72 -19.80
C LEU A 198 13.60 40.90 -20.00
N LYS A 199 14.38 40.69 -18.93
CA LYS A 199 15.84 40.66 -18.99
C LYS A 199 16.29 39.29 -19.51
N VAL A 200 17.05 39.29 -20.58
CA VAL A 200 17.52 38.08 -21.28
C VAL A 200 19.02 37.97 -21.18
N ARG A 201 19.54 36.76 -20.97
CA ARG A 201 20.96 36.39 -21.14
C ARG A 201 21.06 35.08 -21.92
N LEU A 202 21.95 35.04 -22.89
CA LEU A 202 22.18 33.88 -23.77
C LEU A 202 23.66 33.47 -23.70
N ASP A 203 23.93 32.17 -23.68
CA ASP A 203 25.26 31.59 -23.90
C ASP A 203 25.11 30.31 -24.74
N LEU A 204 25.17 30.49 -26.05
CA LEU A 204 24.87 29.48 -27.07
C LEU A 204 26.16 29.06 -27.78
N TYR A 205 26.23 27.81 -28.20
CA TYR A 205 27.31 27.23 -28.99
C TYR A 205 26.76 26.72 -30.31
N THR A 206 27.53 26.87 -31.38
CA THR A 206 27.14 26.51 -32.74
C THR A 206 28.04 25.44 -33.34
N THR A 207 27.47 24.64 -34.24
CA THR A 207 28.23 23.74 -35.11
C THR A 207 29.03 24.54 -36.15
N LYS A 208 29.90 23.86 -36.91
CA LYS A 208 30.63 24.47 -38.04
C LYS A 208 29.73 25.01 -39.17
N ASN A 209 28.42 24.73 -39.13
CA ASN A 209 27.44 25.12 -40.13
C ASN A 209 26.47 26.19 -39.58
N GLY A 210 26.85 26.93 -38.52
CA GLY A 210 26.03 28.00 -37.93
C GLY A 210 24.84 27.54 -37.07
N LEU A 211 24.40 26.27 -37.18
CA LEU A 211 23.31 25.71 -36.37
C LEU A 211 23.66 25.69 -34.88
N ILE A 212 22.74 26.12 -34.03
CA ILE A 212 22.86 26.03 -32.56
C ILE A 212 22.92 24.55 -32.17
N ASP A 213 23.92 24.19 -31.37
CA ASP A 213 24.19 22.84 -30.87
C ASP A 213 23.87 22.76 -29.39
N ASN A 214 24.62 23.47 -28.54
CA ASN A 214 24.44 23.42 -27.08
C ASN A 214 24.31 24.84 -26.53
N GLY A 215 23.65 25.05 -25.40
CA GLY A 215 23.59 26.39 -24.82
C GLY A 215 22.68 26.53 -23.61
N LYS A 216 22.77 27.69 -22.96
CA LYS A 216 21.87 28.09 -21.87
C LYS A 216 21.27 29.46 -22.15
N VAL A 217 19.98 29.58 -21.86
CA VAL A 217 19.21 30.82 -21.92
C VAL A 217 18.69 31.11 -20.52
N PHE A 218 18.87 32.33 -20.04
CA PHE A 218 18.31 32.81 -18.79
C PHE A 218 17.40 34.00 -19.07
N LEU A 219 16.16 33.90 -18.61
CA LEU A 219 15.12 34.90 -18.72
C LEU A 219 14.74 35.33 -17.30
N THR A 220 14.48 36.61 -17.06
CA THR A 220 13.91 37.08 -15.79
C THR A 220 13.06 38.31 -16.02
N ALA A 221 11.89 38.37 -15.38
CA ALA A 221 10.96 39.48 -15.43
C ALA A 221 10.44 39.79 -14.02
N ASP A 222 10.24 41.08 -13.75
CA ASP A 222 9.73 41.59 -12.48
C ASP A 222 8.34 42.19 -12.75
N ASP A 223 7.32 41.76 -12.00
CA ASP A 223 5.90 42.19 -12.09
C ASP A 223 5.33 42.25 -13.52
N ILE A 224 5.42 41.13 -14.25
CA ILE A 224 4.95 41.03 -15.63
C ILE A 224 3.53 40.44 -15.72
N ASP A 225 2.63 41.09 -16.45
CA ASP A 225 1.32 40.52 -16.77
C ASP A 225 1.49 39.43 -17.85
N ILE A 226 1.15 38.21 -17.49
CA ILE A 226 1.20 37.02 -18.34
C ILE A 226 -0.16 36.71 -19.00
N SER A 227 -1.23 37.44 -18.66
CA SER A 227 -2.57 37.29 -19.27
C SER A 227 -2.61 37.43 -20.80
N PRO A 228 -1.74 38.24 -21.44
CA PRO A 228 -1.65 38.27 -22.92
C PRO A 228 -0.95 37.05 -23.52
N TRP A 229 -0.15 36.33 -22.74
CA TRP A 229 0.59 35.14 -23.15
C TRP A 229 -0.18 33.84 -22.90
N LEU A 230 -1.18 33.87 -22.02
CA LEU A 230 -2.23 32.86 -22.01
C LEU A 230 -2.92 32.83 -23.38
N SER A 231 -3.07 31.64 -23.96
CA SER A 231 -3.63 31.54 -25.31
C SER A 231 -5.04 32.13 -25.34
N GLN A 232 -5.42 32.71 -26.48
CA GLN A 232 -6.76 33.28 -26.67
C GLN A 232 -7.88 32.25 -26.39
N TRP A 233 -7.58 30.96 -26.55
CA TRP A 233 -8.43 29.84 -26.18
C TRP A 233 -8.53 29.61 -24.66
N VAL A 234 -7.44 29.75 -23.87
CA VAL A 234 -7.55 29.75 -22.39
C VAL A 234 -8.39 30.94 -21.96
N LYS A 235 -8.08 32.14 -22.46
CA LYS A 235 -8.75 33.40 -22.09
C LYS A 235 -10.26 33.38 -22.36
N ASN A 236 -10.68 32.78 -23.47
CA ASN A 236 -12.10 32.68 -23.84
C ASN A 236 -12.89 31.59 -23.06
N ASN A 237 -12.22 30.60 -22.46
CA ASN A 237 -12.88 29.41 -21.89
C ASN A 237 -12.65 29.17 -20.39
N SER A 238 -11.84 29.99 -19.71
CA SER A 238 -11.49 29.81 -18.29
C SER A 238 -11.92 30.95 -17.37
N GLY A 239 -12.34 32.10 -17.91
CA GLY A 239 -12.76 33.26 -17.12
C GLY A 239 -11.64 34.03 -16.43
N VAL A 240 -10.36 33.77 -16.78
CA VAL A 240 -9.19 34.47 -16.22
C VAL A 240 -9.20 35.96 -16.56
N GLY A 241 -9.03 36.79 -15.53
CA GLY A 241 -9.00 38.25 -15.60
C GLY A 241 -7.59 38.80 -15.83
N GLU A 242 -6.87 39.05 -14.74
CA GLU A 242 -5.48 39.49 -14.70
C GLU A 242 -4.59 38.41 -14.08
N ALA A 243 -3.35 38.30 -14.55
CA ALA A 243 -2.37 37.32 -14.13
C ALA A 243 -0.98 37.96 -14.13
N LYS A 244 -0.44 38.30 -12.96
CA LYS A 244 0.88 38.92 -12.79
C LYS A 244 1.89 37.92 -12.24
N ALA A 245 3.14 38.03 -12.66
CA ALA A 245 4.23 37.21 -12.12
C ALA A 245 5.58 37.94 -12.14
N SER A 246 6.37 37.79 -11.08
CA SER A 246 7.81 37.98 -11.08
C SER A 246 8.46 36.61 -11.22
N LEU A 247 9.17 36.37 -12.32
CA LEU A 247 9.65 35.03 -12.68
C LEU A 247 11.07 35.05 -13.24
N SER A 248 11.74 33.90 -13.15
CA SER A 248 13.00 33.62 -13.84
C SER A 248 12.97 32.23 -14.44
N ASN A 249 13.51 32.05 -15.65
CA ASN A 249 13.54 30.76 -16.33
C ASN A 249 14.93 30.46 -16.90
N TRP A 250 15.46 29.27 -16.62
CA TRP A 250 16.66 28.72 -17.25
C TRP A 250 16.26 27.67 -18.30
N ILE A 251 16.63 27.87 -19.56
CA ILE A 251 16.38 26.91 -20.64
C ILE A 251 17.72 26.34 -21.12
N GLU A 252 17.80 25.01 -21.21
CA GLU A 252 18.99 24.27 -21.64
C GLU A 252 18.77 23.65 -23.02
N ILE A 253 19.71 23.92 -23.92
CA ILE A 253 19.71 23.44 -25.30
C ILE A 253 20.87 22.47 -25.47
N THR A 254 20.61 21.30 -26.06
CA THR A 254 21.61 20.26 -26.38
C THR A 254 21.26 19.64 -27.72
N GLN A 255 22.24 19.42 -28.61
CA GLN A 255 22.02 18.92 -29.98
C GLN A 255 20.95 19.70 -30.78
N GLY A 256 20.88 21.02 -30.60
CA GLY A 256 19.93 21.92 -31.26
C GLY A 256 18.49 21.82 -30.76
N ARG A 257 18.22 21.04 -29.71
CA ARG A 257 16.90 20.85 -29.10
C ARG A 257 16.88 21.37 -27.67
N ILE A 258 15.73 21.88 -27.24
CA ILE A 258 15.51 22.16 -25.81
C ILE A 258 15.51 20.80 -25.08
N THR A 259 16.37 20.68 -24.07
CA THR A 259 16.53 19.48 -23.23
C THR A 259 16.10 19.70 -21.78
N GLY A 260 16.06 20.96 -21.33
CA GLY A 260 15.59 21.32 -20.00
C GLY A 260 15.04 22.74 -19.94
N SER A 261 14.16 22.99 -18.97
CA SER A 261 13.65 24.29 -18.58
C SER A 261 13.43 24.29 -17.06
N GLN A 262 13.86 25.32 -16.34
CA GLN A 262 13.55 25.53 -14.93
C GLN A 262 13.01 26.93 -14.73
N LEU A 263 11.68 27.02 -14.68
CA LEU A 263 10.93 28.22 -14.34
C LEU A 263 10.83 28.30 -12.82
N GLN A 264 11.12 29.47 -12.26
CA GLN A 264 10.85 29.84 -10.88
C GLN A 264 9.98 31.09 -10.87
N ILE A 265 8.79 31.01 -10.30
CA ILE A 265 7.89 32.12 -10.04
C ILE A 265 8.21 32.58 -8.62
N HIS A 266 8.87 33.74 -8.48
CA HIS A 266 9.24 34.31 -7.19
C HIS A 266 8.01 34.85 -6.45
N GLN A 267 7.12 35.51 -7.21
CA GLN A 267 5.82 36.00 -6.76
C GLN A 267 4.87 35.96 -7.96
N GLY A 268 3.61 35.59 -7.76
CA GLY A 268 2.58 35.67 -8.79
C GLY A 268 1.17 35.73 -8.20
N GLU A 269 0.25 36.31 -8.97
CA GLU A 269 -1.16 36.53 -8.65
C GLU A 269 -1.98 36.28 -9.92
N MET A 270 -3.07 35.53 -9.84
CA MET A 270 -3.97 35.26 -10.97
C MET A 270 -5.41 35.19 -10.50
N ASP A 271 -6.31 35.95 -11.13
CA ASP A 271 -7.75 35.89 -10.85
C ASP A 271 -8.55 35.24 -12.00
N TRP A 272 -9.66 34.59 -11.66
CA TRP A 272 -10.67 34.15 -12.63
C TRP A 272 -12.07 34.18 -12.05
N SER A 273 -13.06 34.42 -12.91
CA SER A 273 -14.47 34.36 -12.53
C SER A 273 -15.20 33.19 -13.20
N ASN A 274 -15.91 32.38 -12.41
CA ASN A 274 -16.88 31.41 -12.90
C ASN A 274 -18.21 31.55 -12.14
N ASP A 275 -19.35 31.48 -12.84
CA ASP A 275 -20.71 31.54 -12.27
C ASP A 275 -21.00 32.70 -11.27
N GLY A 276 -20.24 33.80 -11.36
CA GLY A 276 -20.37 34.97 -10.48
C GLY A 276 -19.49 34.94 -9.22
N THR A 277 -18.73 33.87 -9.00
CA THR A 277 -17.65 33.81 -8.00
C THR A 277 -16.30 34.09 -8.65
N THR A 278 -15.51 34.98 -8.04
CA THR A 278 -14.11 35.25 -8.43
C THR A 278 -13.19 34.50 -7.48
N HIS A 279 -12.22 33.79 -8.03
CA HIS A 279 -11.13 33.12 -7.31
C HIS A 279 -9.81 33.85 -7.55
N VAL A 280 -8.90 33.82 -6.56
CA VAL A 280 -7.57 34.42 -6.63
C VAL A 280 -6.51 33.43 -6.17
N LEU A 281 -5.57 33.14 -7.07
CA LEU A 281 -4.38 32.32 -6.82
C LEU A 281 -3.17 33.22 -6.62
N ASN A 282 -2.54 33.17 -5.44
CA ASN A 282 -1.19 33.71 -5.25
C ASN A 282 -0.15 32.59 -5.15
N VAL A 283 1.06 32.88 -5.60
CA VAL A 283 2.17 31.93 -5.71
C VAL A 283 3.46 32.60 -5.26
N GLU A 284 4.15 32.04 -4.26
CA GLU A 284 5.50 32.48 -3.88
C GLU A 284 6.52 31.35 -4.08
N ASP A 285 7.70 31.67 -4.64
CA ASP A 285 8.85 30.75 -4.80
C ASP A 285 8.55 29.38 -5.48
N LEU A 286 7.52 29.28 -6.32
CA LEU A 286 7.17 28.04 -7.01
C LEU A 286 8.19 27.72 -8.11
N ILE A 287 8.71 26.49 -8.09
CA ILE A 287 9.58 25.99 -9.17
C ILE A 287 8.81 24.99 -10.03
N LEU A 288 8.85 25.18 -11.34
CA LEU A 288 8.44 24.22 -12.36
C LEU A 288 9.69 23.81 -13.15
N ARG A 289 10.00 22.51 -13.12
CA ARG A 289 11.05 21.89 -13.94
C ARG A 289 10.40 21.20 -15.12
N MET A 290 11.04 21.28 -16.28
CA MET A 290 10.74 20.46 -17.45
C MET A 290 12.06 19.89 -17.94
N ARG A 291 12.11 18.60 -18.26
CA ARG A 291 13.30 17.94 -18.80
C ARG A 291 12.90 16.89 -19.81
N ARG A 292 13.69 16.76 -20.87
CA ARG A 292 13.51 15.71 -21.88
C ARG A 292 13.97 14.38 -21.28
N GLN A 293 13.13 13.37 -21.36
CA GLN A 293 13.40 12.02 -20.90
C GLN A 293 13.23 11.09 -22.10
N GLU A 294 14.35 10.66 -22.69
CA GLU A 294 14.39 9.97 -24.00
C GLU A 294 13.71 10.84 -25.08
N ASN A 295 12.61 10.35 -25.68
CA ASN A 295 11.77 11.10 -26.60
C ASN A 295 10.54 11.75 -25.95
N GLY A 296 10.37 11.60 -24.64
CA GLY A 296 9.33 12.23 -23.84
C GLY A 296 9.75 13.50 -23.11
N TRP A 297 8.79 14.09 -22.40
CA TRP A 297 8.93 15.26 -21.55
C TRP A 297 8.44 14.96 -20.13
N LEU A 298 9.31 15.12 -19.14
CA LEU A 298 8.96 15.10 -17.72
C LEU A 298 8.88 16.54 -17.21
N ALA A 299 7.68 16.99 -16.85
CA ALA A 299 7.45 18.23 -16.12
C ALA A 299 7.18 17.90 -14.63
N ASP A 300 7.80 18.63 -13.70
CA ASP A 300 7.58 18.44 -12.26
C ASP A 300 7.61 19.75 -11.45
N VAL A 301 6.75 19.80 -10.43
CA VAL A 301 6.70 20.80 -9.37
C VAL A 301 7.16 20.08 -8.09
N PRO A 302 8.41 20.29 -7.62
CA PRO A 302 8.99 19.52 -6.53
C PRO A 302 8.37 19.79 -5.16
N TYR A 303 7.73 20.95 -4.99
CA TYR A 303 7.00 21.37 -3.80
C TYR A 303 5.92 22.39 -4.19
N THR A 304 4.72 22.26 -3.63
CA THR A 304 3.59 23.22 -3.80
C THR A 304 3.46 24.22 -2.65
N ARG A 305 4.40 24.19 -1.70
CA ARG A 305 4.45 25.10 -0.56
C ARG A 305 4.43 26.57 -0.99
N LYS A 306 3.68 27.39 -0.25
CA LYS A 306 3.43 28.83 -0.51
C LYS A 306 2.61 29.18 -1.77
N ILE A 307 1.86 28.23 -2.32
CA ILE A 307 0.68 28.60 -3.10
C ILE A 307 -0.43 28.98 -2.11
N THR A 308 -1.20 30.04 -2.37
CA THR A 308 -2.42 30.37 -1.62
C THR A 308 -3.60 30.54 -2.56
N MET A 309 -4.75 29.97 -2.23
CA MET A 309 -5.99 30.11 -3.01
C MET A 309 -7.05 30.78 -2.16
N ASP A 310 -7.66 31.87 -2.62
CA ASP A 310 -8.74 32.58 -1.94
C ASP A 310 -8.42 32.99 -0.47
N GLY A 311 -7.13 33.12 -0.16
CA GLY A 311 -6.59 33.41 1.18
C GLY A 311 -6.10 32.21 1.99
N GLU A 312 -6.22 30.97 1.49
CA GLU A 312 -5.82 29.75 2.20
C GLU A 312 -4.53 29.12 1.61
N GLU A 313 -3.54 28.80 2.46
CA GLU A 313 -2.27 28.16 2.05
C GLU A 313 -2.48 26.72 1.57
N TRP A 314 -2.14 26.43 0.31
CA TRP A 314 -2.21 25.11 -0.32
C TRP A 314 -1.27 24.10 0.35
N PRO A 315 -1.65 22.81 0.48
CA PRO A 315 -0.80 21.78 1.08
C PRO A 315 0.58 21.67 0.43
N ASP A 316 1.60 21.35 1.23
CA ASP A 316 2.93 20.99 0.73
C ASP A 316 2.88 19.58 0.13
N GLY A 317 3.02 19.51 -1.18
CA GLY A 317 2.82 18.33 -2.00
C GLY A 317 3.71 18.35 -3.24
N TYR A 318 3.50 17.39 -4.12
CA TYR A 318 4.33 17.15 -5.31
C TYR A 318 3.42 16.91 -6.51
N LEU A 319 3.87 17.33 -7.70
CA LEU A 319 3.22 16.98 -8.97
C LEU A 319 4.30 16.71 -10.02
N ALA A 320 4.12 15.65 -10.80
CA ALA A 320 4.92 15.38 -11.99
C ALA A 320 4.09 14.70 -13.08
N VAL A 321 4.41 15.03 -14.33
CA VAL A 321 3.79 14.49 -15.54
C VAL A 321 4.90 14.13 -16.53
N LEU A 322 5.05 12.85 -16.83
CA LEU A 322 5.86 12.36 -17.94
C LEU A 322 4.95 12.04 -19.13
N TYR A 323 5.15 12.76 -20.23
CA TYR A 323 4.57 12.45 -21.53
C TYR A 323 5.59 11.68 -22.38
N GLN A 324 5.22 10.51 -22.91
CA GLN A 324 6.01 9.74 -23.86
C GLN A 324 5.23 9.61 -25.18
N PRO A 325 5.70 10.22 -26.29
CA PRO A 325 5.02 10.11 -27.58
C PRO A 325 5.20 8.72 -28.19
N LYS A 326 4.28 8.33 -29.07
CA LYS A 326 4.29 7.03 -29.75
C LYS A 326 5.52 6.82 -30.63
N GLU A 327 6.16 5.66 -30.50
CA GLU A 327 7.26 5.18 -31.34
C GLU A 327 6.91 3.85 -32.04
N LYS A 328 7.80 3.37 -32.92
CA LYS A 328 7.63 2.09 -33.64
C LYS A 328 7.62 0.85 -32.74
N GLN A 329 7.98 0.97 -31.46
CA GLN A 329 8.04 -0.13 -30.49
C GLN A 329 7.26 0.12 -29.20
N HIS A 330 6.75 1.33 -28.97
CA HIS A 330 6.04 1.73 -27.75
C HIS A 330 4.87 2.64 -28.09
N ASP A 331 3.71 2.37 -27.51
CA ASP A 331 2.52 3.21 -27.63
C ASP A 331 2.71 4.54 -26.89
N GLU A 332 1.86 5.53 -27.19
CA GLU A 332 1.82 6.79 -26.44
C GLU A 332 1.45 6.53 -24.97
N ALA A 333 2.18 7.16 -24.04
CA ALA A 333 1.98 6.96 -22.61
C ALA A 333 2.07 8.27 -21.81
N TRP A 334 1.17 8.43 -20.84
CA TRP A 334 1.16 9.53 -19.89
C TRP A 334 1.30 9.00 -18.47
N ARG A 335 2.32 9.44 -17.73
CA ARG A 335 2.56 9.03 -16.34
C ARG A 335 2.45 10.24 -15.42
N ILE A 336 1.36 10.32 -14.68
CA ILE A 336 1.08 11.38 -13.72
C ILE A 336 1.40 10.87 -12.32
N ARG A 337 2.09 11.67 -11.51
CA ARG A 337 2.41 11.39 -10.10
C ARG A 337 2.10 12.65 -9.30
N ALA A 338 1.40 12.52 -8.18
CA ALA A 338 1.18 13.63 -7.27
C ALA A 338 1.08 13.15 -5.81
N LYS A 339 1.24 14.08 -4.87
CA LYS A 339 1.09 13.83 -3.42
C LYS A 339 0.40 15.00 -2.72
N ASN A 340 -0.30 14.70 -1.63
CA ASN A 340 -1.00 15.64 -0.75
C ASN A 340 -1.96 16.60 -1.50
N ILE A 341 -2.88 16.05 -2.29
CA ILE A 341 -3.93 16.83 -2.96
C ILE A 341 -5.14 16.93 -2.03
N GLU A 342 -5.47 18.14 -1.55
CA GLU A 342 -6.72 18.44 -0.86
C GLU A 342 -7.85 18.64 -1.90
N LEU A 343 -8.86 17.76 -1.87
CA LEU A 343 -9.93 17.69 -2.88
C LEU A 343 -10.85 18.92 -2.84
N ASP A 344 -11.08 19.48 -1.64
CA ASP A 344 -11.85 20.70 -1.43
C ASP A 344 -11.29 21.90 -2.21
N ARG A 345 -9.96 21.99 -2.33
CA ARG A 345 -9.30 23.11 -3.01
C ARG A 345 -9.33 23.00 -4.52
N LEU A 346 -9.59 21.80 -5.05
CA LEU A 346 -9.83 21.63 -6.47
C LEU A 346 -11.10 22.37 -6.93
N TYR A 347 -12.03 22.74 -6.03
CA TYR A 347 -13.24 23.48 -6.42
C TYR A 347 -12.98 24.84 -7.05
N ALA A 348 -11.96 25.58 -6.59
CA ALA A 348 -11.56 26.83 -7.22
C ALA A 348 -10.95 26.59 -8.62
N VAL A 349 -10.12 25.54 -8.75
CA VAL A 349 -9.27 25.30 -9.93
C VAL A 349 -10.00 24.53 -11.06
N LEU A 350 -10.89 23.59 -10.73
CA LEU A 350 -11.60 22.75 -11.71
C LEU A 350 -12.40 23.53 -12.78
N PRO A 351 -13.05 24.67 -12.48
CA PRO A 351 -13.64 25.54 -13.49
C PRO A 351 -12.70 25.93 -14.63
N LEU A 352 -11.39 26.13 -14.36
CA LEU A 352 -10.38 26.42 -15.38
C LEU A 352 -10.21 25.29 -16.40
N PHE A 353 -10.62 24.06 -16.07
CA PHE A 353 -10.56 22.87 -16.93
C PHE A 353 -11.94 22.42 -17.42
N SER A 354 -13.01 23.16 -17.12
CA SER A 354 -14.40 22.81 -17.45
C SER A 354 -14.64 22.58 -18.94
N PHE A 355 -13.89 23.24 -19.82
CA PHE A 355 -13.99 23.06 -21.26
C PHE A 355 -13.41 21.72 -21.77
N LEU A 356 -12.50 21.06 -21.03
CA LEU A 356 -11.96 19.74 -21.41
C LEU A 356 -12.97 18.63 -21.13
N THR A 357 -13.56 18.68 -19.94
CA THR A 357 -14.44 17.62 -19.44
C THR A 357 -15.64 18.23 -18.68
N PRO A 358 -16.60 18.85 -19.38
CA PRO A 358 -17.71 19.58 -18.74
C PRO A 358 -18.55 18.70 -17.83
N ASP A 359 -18.76 17.44 -18.23
CA ASP A 359 -19.52 16.47 -17.44
C ASP A 359 -18.77 16.00 -16.19
N PHE A 360 -17.44 15.84 -16.27
CA PHE A 360 -16.64 15.50 -15.10
C PHE A 360 -16.63 16.64 -14.08
N VAL A 361 -16.38 17.89 -14.52
CA VAL A 361 -16.36 19.05 -13.61
C VAL A 361 -17.73 19.27 -12.97
N ARG A 362 -18.83 19.16 -13.73
CA ARG A 362 -20.19 19.20 -13.17
C ARG A 362 -20.43 18.07 -12.17
N GLN A 363 -20.05 16.83 -12.48
CA GLN A 363 -20.21 15.70 -11.55
C GLN A 363 -19.39 15.89 -10.27
N TRP A 364 -18.17 16.41 -10.38
CA TRP A 364 -17.31 16.72 -9.23
C TRP A 364 -17.91 17.83 -8.36
N GLN A 365 -18.46 18.89 -8.97
CA GLN A 365 -19.20 19.97 -8.29
C GLN A 365 -20.46 19.46 -7.58
N TYR A 366 -21.27 18.61 -8.22
CA TYR A 366 -22.45 18.02 -7.58
C TYR A 366 -22.09 17.07 -6.41
N ARG A 367 -21.00 16.31 -6.53
CA ARG A 367 -20.58 15.34 -5.52
C ARG A 367 -19.89 15.95 -4.30
N GLN A 368 -19.36 17.17 -4.37
CA GLN A 368 -18.75 17.86 -3.21
C GLN A 368 -17.73 16.98 -2.46
N PHE A 369 -16.77 16.43 -3.23
CA PHE A 369 -15.59 15.71 -2.77
C PHE A 369 -14.72 16.56 -1.86
N SER A 370 -14.61 16.15 -0.61
CA SER A 370 -13.70 16.71 0.39
C SER A 370 -12.60 15.72 0.76
N GLY A 371 -11.60 16.15 1.53
CA GLY A 371 -10.55 15.29 2.09
C GLY A 371 -9.24 15.29 1.29
N VAL A 372 -8.33 14.34 1.57
CA VAL A 372 -6.94 14.38 1.08
C VAL A 372 -6.55 13.10 0.34
N VAL A 373 -5.95 13.25 -0.84
CA VAL A 373 -5.22 12.18 -1.56
C VAL A 373 -3.74 12.32 -1.22
N ASN A 374 -3.18 11.36 -0.48
CA ASN A 374 -1.79 11.42 -0.02
C ASN A 374 -0.81 11.01 -1.14
N ASP A 375 -1.17 9.98 -1.92
CA ASP A 375 -0.44 9.52 -3.10
C ASP A 375 -1.38 9.38 -4.28
N PHE A 376 -0.98 9.89 -5.44
CA PHE A 376 -1.64 9.71 -6.72
C PHE A 376 -0.61 9.25 -7.74
N ALA A 377 -0.87 8.13 -8.40
CA ALA A 377 -0.09 7.65 -9.53
C ALA A 377 -1.02 7.06 -10.58
N LEU A 378 -0.88 7.54 -11.81
CA LEU A 378 -1.70 7.14 -12.94
C LEU A 378 -0.80 7.00 -14.18
N ASP A 379 -0.79 5.82 -14.77
CA ASP A 379 -0.12 5.50 -16.02
C ASP A 379 -1.22 5.19 -17.06
N LEU A 380 -1.38 6.07 -18.05
CA LEU A 380 -2.39 6.00 -19.11
C LEU A 380 -1.72 5.65 -20.44
N THR A 381 -2.29 4.68 -21.15
CA THR A 381 -1.91 4.33 -22.52
C THR A 381 -3.12 4.54 -23.43
N PRO A 382 -3.29 5.70 -24.10
CA PRO A 382 -4.56 6.07 -24.73
C PRO A 382 -5.05 5.09 -25.81
N GLU A 383 -4.15 4.49 -26.58
CA GLU A 383 -4.50 3.49 -27.60
C GLU A 383 -4.84 2.10 -27.02
N ASN A 384 -4.45 1.83 -25.77
CA ASN A 384 -4.68 0.56 -25.10
C ASN A 384 -5.09 0.78 -23.64
N PHE A 385 -6.24 1.43 -23.47
CA PHE A 385 -6.71 1.93 -22.18
C PHE A 385 -6.82 0.82 -21.10
N GLU A 386 -7.05 -0.43 -21.50
CA GLU A 386 -7.08 -1.60 -20.60
C GLU A 386 -5.76 -1.86 -19.85
N GLN A 387 -4.62 -1.46 -20.44
CA GLN A 387 -3.30 -1.55 -19.81
C GLN A 387 -2.99 -0.39 -18.85
N SER A 388 -3.86 0.65 -18.81
CA SER A 388 -3.66 1.80 -17.93
C SER A 388 -3.73 1.38 -16.46
N ALA A 389 -2.78 1.83 -15.65
CA ALA A 389 -2.66 1.48 -14.24
C ALA A 389 -2.83 2.69 -13.33
N ILE A 390 -3.47 2.50 -12.19
CA ILE A 390 -3.68 3.51 -11.14
C ILE A 390 -3.20 2.96 -9.79
N ASN A 391 -2.58 3.83 -8.98
CA ASN A 391 -2.29 3.61 -7.58
C ASN A 391 -2.57 4.92 -6.82
N LEU A 392 -3.53 4.91 -5.91
CA LEU A 392 -4.12 6.08 -5.28
C LEU A 392 -4.28 5.79 -3.78
N SER A 393 -3.81 6.67 -2.89
CA SER A 393 -4.05 6.57 -1.44
C SER A 393 -4.75 7.85 -0.94
N TRP A 394 -5.74 7.71 -0.07
CA TRP A 394 -6.51 8.85 0.44
C TRP A 394 -6.93 8.69 1.90
N LYS A 395 -7.22 9.82 2.54
CA LYS A 395 -7.65 9.92 3.93
C LYS A 395 -8.81 10.91 4.03
N ASN A 396 -9.83 10.50 4.79
CA ASN A 396 -10.96 11.35 5.18
C ASN A 396 -11.75 11.95 4.00
N VAL A 397 -11.85 11.22 2.88
CA VAL A 397 -12.57 11.66 1.69
C VAL A 397 -14.08 11.53 1.90
N SER A 398 -14.84 12.56 1.55
CA SER A 398 -16.31 12.51 1.66
C SER A 398 -16.97 13.01 0.38
N TRP A 399 -18.09 12.43 -0.02
CA TRP A 399 -18.89 12.88 -1.17
C TRP A 399 -20.39 12.70 -0.95
N LYS A 400 -21.18 13.49 -1.68
CA LYS A 400 -22.64 13.46 -1.72
C LYS A 400 -23.17 12.43 -2.74
N ARG A 401 -24.34 11.89 -2.43
CA ARG A 401 -25.05 10.88 -3.24
C ARG A 401 -25.31 11.40 -4.66
N TRP A 402 -25.04 10.57 -5.65
CA TRP A 402 -25.23 10.91 -7.07
C TRP A 402 -25.74 9.69 -7.84
N GLN A 403 -26.96 9.79 -8.39
CA GLN A 403 -27.67 8.66 -8.99
C GLN A 403 -27.74 7.49 -7.98
N GLU A 404 -27.30 6.29 -8.39
CA GLU A 404 -27.21 5.07 -7.56
C GLU A 404 -25.93 5.00 -6.71
N ILE A 405 -24.99 5.94 -6.86
CA ILE A 405 -23.78 5.99 -6.02
C ILE A 405 -24.16 6.64 -4.68
N PRO A 406 -24.05 5.94 -3.53
CA PRO A 406 -24.40 6.47 -2.22
C PRO A 406 -23.50 7.65 -1.83
N SER A 407 -23.92 8.48 -0.87
CA SER A 407 -22.97 9.37 -0.19
C SER A 407 -22.07 8.53 0.71
N VAL A 408 -20.85 9.03 1.01
CA VAL A 408 -19.99 8.47 2.05
C VAL A 408 -19.24 9.63 2.70
N GLN A 409 -19.11 9.62 4.02
CA GLN A 409 -18.25 10.55 4.76
C GLN A 409 -16.99 9.85 5.29
N HIS A 410 -15.90 10.59 5.48
CA HIS A 410 -14.68 10.13 6.16
C HIS A 410 -14.06 8.82 5.62
N PHE A 411 -14.19 8.57 4.31
CA PHE A 411 -13.64 7.41 3.62
C PHE A 411 -12.10 7.53 3.54
N GLY A 412 -11.38 6.58 4.10
CA GLY A 412 -9.95 6.38 3.87
C GLY A 412 -9.72 5.15 2.98
N GLY A 413 -8.54 5.03 2.36
CA GLY A 413 -8.23 3.84 1.58
C GLY A 413 -7.05 3.95 0.64
N GLN A 414 -6.84 2.86 -0.10
CA GLN A 414 -5.92 2.76 -1.21
C GLN A 414 -6.53 1.93 -2.35
N LEU A 415 -6.40 2.42 -3.58
CA LEU A 415 -6.77 1.74 -4.82
C LEU A 415 -5.50 1.42 -5.60
N LYS A 416 -5.34 0.19 -6.09
CA LYS A 416 -4.20 -0.22 -6.92
C LYS A 416 -4.66 -1.22 -7.98
N GLY A 417 -4.42 -0.94 -9.25
CA GLY A 417 -4.79 -1.86 -10.33
C GLY A 417 -4.75 -1.25 -11.72
N SER A 418 -5.35 -1.95 -12.68
CA SER A 418 -5.73 -1.48 -14.01
C SER A 418 -7.24 -1.69 -14.22
N MET A 419 -7.76 -1.30 -15.38
CA MET A 419 -9.16 -1.60 -15.74
C MET A 419 -9.44 -3.11 -15.75
N GLN A 420 -8.46 -3.94 -16.12
CA GLN A 420 -8.60 -5.41 -16.14
C GLN A 420 -8.51 -6.08 -14.77
N ARG A 421 -7.81 -5.50 -13.78
CA ARG A 421 -7.74 -6.08 -12.43
C ARG A 421 -7.28 -5.07 -11.39
N GLY A 422 -7.76 -5.17 -10.15
CA GLY A 422 -7.23 -4.36 -9.07
C GLY A 422 -7.77 -4.70 -7.70
N GLU A 423 -7.36 -3.87 -6.75
CA GLU A 423 -7.56 -3.99 -5.31
C GLU A 423 -7.92 -2.60 -4.75
N LEU A 424 -8.96 -2.55 -3.92
CA LEU A 424 -9.47 -1.39 -3.20
C LEU A 424 -9.47 -1.75 -1.70
N ASN A 425 -8.48 -1.28 -0.98
CA ASN A 425 -8.48 -1.27 0.49
C ASN A 425 -9.22 -0.02 0.95
N PHE A 426 -10.15 -0.14 1.90
CA PHE A 426 -10.86 1.01 2.44
C PHE A 426 -10.98 0.98 3.97
N THR A 427 -11.22 2.16 4.53
CA THR A 427 -11.56 2.39 5.94
C THR A 427 -12.67 3.45 6.04
N LEU A 428 -13.48 3.35 7.08
CA LEU A 428 -14.54 4.30 7.45
C LEU A 428 -14.36 4.62 8.94
N GLU A 429 -14.48 5.89 9.34
CA GLU A 429 -14.42 6.30 10.74
C GLU A 429 -15.46 7.41 10.98
N ASN A 430 -16.48 7.13 11.80
CA ASN A 430 -17.63 8.02 12.02
C ASN A 430 -18.25 8.52 10.71
N SER A 431 -18.51 7.60 9.79
CA SER A 431 -18.95 7.82 8.42
C SER A 431 -20.46 7.66 8.27
N GLU A 432 -21.17 8.66 7.77
CA GLU A 432 -22.55 8.52 7.31
C GLU A 432 -22.59 8.10 5.83
N ILE A 433 -23.45 7.13 5.49
CA ILE A 433 -23.68 6.64 4.13
C ILE A 433 -25.17 6.77 3.78
N ASP A 434 -25.53 7.72 2.91
CA ASP A 434 -26.88 7.88 2.34
C ASP A 434 -27.03 7.03 1.08
N THR A 435 -27.83 5.96 1.17
CA THR A 435 -28.19 5.06 0.08
C THR A 435 -29.49 5.44 -0.64
N GLY A 436 -30.07 6.61 -0.36
CA GLY A 436 -31.31 7.08 -0.96
C GLY A 436 -32.53 6.26 -0.51
N LYS A 437 -33.07 5.41 -1.39
CA LYS A 437 -34.29 4.62 -1.15
C LYS A 437 -34.04 3.18 -0.71
N PHE A 438 -32.80 2.71 -0.80
CA PHE A 438 -32.45 1.30 -0.57
C PHE A 438 -32.69 0.87 0.89
N PHE A 439 -32.35 1.75 1.84
CA PHE A 439 -32.62 1.60 3.28
C PHE A 439 -33.52 2.74 3.78
N LYS A 440 -34.26 2.50 4.88
CA LYS A 440 -35.19 3.49 5.49
C LYS A 440 -34.50 4.71 6.10
N ALA A 441 -33.20 4.65 6.36
CA ALA A 441 -32.39 5.74 6.92
C ALA A 441 -30.93 5.62 6.47
N PRO A 442 -30.13 6.71 6.49
CA PRO A 442 -28.69 6.62 6.28
C PRO A 442 -28.00 5.66 7.26
N LEU A 443 -26.95 4.99 6.78
CA LEU A 443 -26.16 4.06 7.57
C LEU A 443 -25.03 4.81 8.28
N ASN A 444 -25.15 4.92 9.60
CA ASN A 444 -24.14 5.56 10.45
C ASN A 444 -23.08 4.53 10.87
N ILE A 445 -21.93 4.55 10.21
CA ILE A 445 -20.79 3.65 10.42
C ILE A 445 -19.82 4.29 11.42
N GLU A 446 -19.70 3.74 12.62
CA GLU A 446 -18.72 4.17 13.62
C GLU A 446 -17.29 3.83 13.17
N LYS A 447 -17.10 2.61 12.66
CA LYS A 447 -15.84 2.12 12.09
C LYS A 447 -16.12 1.13 10.98
N GLY A 448 -15.35 1.16 9.90
CA GLY A 448 -15.41 0.16 8.84
C GLY A 448 -14.06 -0.06 8.19
N LYS A 449 -13.83 -1.24 7.64
CA LYS A 449 -12.67 -1.55 6.80
C LYS A 449 -12.94 -2.76 5.91
N GLY A 450 -12.07 -2.95 4.93
CA GLY A 450 -11.93 -4.20 4.20
C GLY A 450 -11.28 -4.01 2.84
N THR A 451 -11.12 -5.11 2.12
CA THR A 451 -10.53 -5.13 0.77
C THR A 451 -11.57 -5.58 -0.25
N VAL A 452 -11.59 -4.94 -1.41
CA VAL A 452 -12.42 -5.32 -2.57
C VAL A 452 -11.52 -5.46 -3.79
N TYR A 453 -11.53 -6.62 -4.43
CA TYR A 453 -10.79 -6.91 -5.65
C TYR A 453 -11.73 -7.03 -6.84
N TRP A 454 -11.24 -6.71 -8.05
CA TRP A 454 -11.95 -7.00 -9.29
C TRP A 454 -11.03 -7.62 -10.35
N THR A 455 -11.63 -8.34 -11.28
CA THR A 455 -11.05 -8.72 -12.57
C THR A 455 -12.08 -8.56 -13.69
N HIS A 456 -11.67 -7.99 -14.82
CA HIS A 456 -12.50 -7.73 -15.99
C HIS A 456 -11.78 -8.18 -17.27
N SER A 457 -12.44 -8.97 -18.11
CA SER A 457 -11.86 -9.51 -19.35
C SER A 457 -12.94 -9.79 -20.39
N GLY A 458 -13.08 -8.92 -21.40
CA GLY A 458 -14.23 -8.94 -22.31
C GLY A 458 -15.51 -8.61 -21.54
N ASP A 459 -16.57 -9.42 -21.70
CA ASP A 459 -17.84 -9.27 -20.96
C ASP A 459 -17.85 -9.96 -19.58
N ASN A 460 -16.72 -10.54 -19.14
CA ASN A 460 -16.62 -11.23 -17.87
C ASN A 460 -16.12 -10.29 -16.76
N LEU A 461 -16.93 -10.12 -15.71
CA LEU A 461 -16.59 -9.35 -14.50
C LEU A 461 -16.63 -10.27 -13.27
N SER A 462 -15.58 -10.24 -12.45
CA SER A 462 -15.60 -10.80 -11.10
C SER A 462 -15.20 -9.71 -10.11
N LEU A 463 -15.93 -9.60 -9.01
CA LEU A 463 -15.73 -8.63 -7.94
C LEU A 463 -15.90 -9.37 -6.60
N TRP A 464 -14.89 -9.38 -5.74
CA TRP A 464 -14.99 -10.04 -4.43
C TRP A 464 -14.35 -9.20 -3.33
N SER A 465 -14.70 -9.48 -2.09
CA SER A 465 -14.08 -8.86 -0.92
C SER A 465 -13.35 -9.86 -0.05
N GLU A 466 -12.40 -9.34 0.72
CA GLU A 466 -11.73 -10.05 1.81
C GLU A 466 -11.69 -9.14 3.04
N GLY A 467 -12.18 -9.66 4.17
CA GLY A 467 -12.10 -9.01 5.48
C GLY A 467 -12.95 -7.76 5.65
N LEU A 468 -14.18 -7.70 5.10
CA LEU A 468 -15.09 -6.61 5.45
C LEU A 468 -15.44 -6.69 6.94
N ASP A 469 -15.34 -5.57 7.64
CA ASP A 469 -15.54 -5.44 9.08
C ASP A 469 -16.12 -4.03 9.33
N ILE A 470 -17.43 -3.94 9.53
CA ILE A 470 -18.24 -2.71 9.48
C ILE A 470 -19.10 -2.61 10.75
N GLN A 471 -18.71 -1.74 11.67
CA GLN A 471 -19.43 -1.36 12.88
C GLN A 471 -20.24 -0.08 12.64
N ALA A 472 -21.56 -0.20 12.68
CA ALA A 472 -22.56 0.87 12.67
C ALA A 472 -23.20 1.06 14.06
N THR A 473 -23.90 2.19 14.26
CA THR A 473 -24.47 2.62 15.56
C THR A 473 -25.14 1.50 16.37
N SER A 474 -25.98 0.69 15.74
CA SER A 474 -26.67 -0.41 16.42
C SER A 474 -26.31 -1.79 15.87
N ALA A 475 -25.45 -1.91 14.85
CA ALA A 475 -25.13 -3.18 14.19
C ALA A 475 -23.67 -3.26 13.71
N TRP A 476 -22.98 -4.38 13.96
CA TRP A 476 -21.62 -4.68 13.52
C TRP A 476 -21.61 -5.93 12.66
N VAL A 477 -21.27 -5.78 11.38
CA VAL A 477 -21.23 -6.84 10.36
C VAL A 477 -19.78 -7.14 9.99
N ALA A 478 -19.38 -8.41 9.95
CA ALA A 478 -18.07 -8.82 9.46
C ALA A 478 -18.16 -10.05 8.55
N GLY A 479 -17.58 -10.02 7.36
CA GLY A 479 -17.71 -11.08 6.36
C GLY A 479 -17.25 -10.69 4.97
N ASP A 480 -17.62 -11.51 3.98
CA ASP A 480 -17.13 -11.38 2.60
C ASP A 480 -18.26 -11.57 1.58
N PHE A 481 -18.08 -11.00 0.39
CA PHE A 481 -18.92 -11.23 -0.79
C PHE A 481 -18.11 -11.59 -2.03
N ARG A 482 -18.76 -12.25 -2.98
CA ARG A 482 -18.27 -12.49 -4.35
C ARG A 482 -19.42 -12.34 -5.35
N TYR A 483 -19.23 -11.46 -6.31
CA TYR A 483 -20.11 -11.22 -7.46
C TYR A 483 -19.39 -11.65 -8.74
N GLU A 484 -20.08 -12.39 -9.61
CA GLU A 484 -19.56 -12.84 -10.89
C GLU A 484 -20.62 -12.61 -11.97
N LYS A 485 -20.19 -12.10 -13.12
CA LYS A 485 -21.01 -11.94 -14.32
C LYS A 485 -20.26 -12.49 -15.54
N GLN A 486 -20.92 -13.35 -16.31
CA GLN A 486 -20.42 -13.91 -17.57
C GLN A 486 -21.52 -13.80 -18.64
N GLY A 487 -21.47 -12.72 -19.42
CA GLY A 487 -22.56 -12.38 -20.35
C GLY A 487 -23.86 -12.04 -19.61
N GLU A 488 -24.87 -12.89 -19.76
CA GLU A 488 -26.19 -12.76 -19.09
C GLU A 488 -26.26 -13.50 -17.74
N ASP A 489 -25.38 -14.48 -17.45
CA ASP A 489 -25.35 -15.20 -16.16
C ASP A 489 -24.66 -14.33 -15.10
N GLN A 490 -25.36 -14.05 -14.00
CA GLN A 490 -24.85 -13.27 -12.88
C GLN A 490 -25.16 -13.94 -11.54
N ARG A 491 -24.20 -13.91 -10.60
CA ARG A 491 -24.34 -14.54 -9.29
C ARG A 491 -23.69 -13.70 -8.20
N LEU A 492 -24.36 -13.60 -7.06
CA LEU A 492 -23.88 -12.97 -5.84
C LEU A 492 -23.82 -14.01 -4.73
N SER A 493 -22.71 -14.04 -4.00
CA SER A 493 -22.51 -14.81 -2.77
C SER A 493 -22.10 -13.86 -1.65
N ILE A 494 -22.71 -13.98 -0.46
CA ILE A 494 -22.36 -13.22 0.75
C ILE A 494 -22.34 -14.19 1.93
N LEU A 495 -21.35 -14.07 2.81
CA LEU A 495 -21.31 -14.74 4.11
C LEU A 495 -20.77 -13.75 5.14
N SER A 496 -21.56 -13.42 6.17
CA SER A 496 -21.15 -12.52 7.25
C SER A 496 -21.69 -12.91 8.61
N GLY A 497 -21.00 -12.53 9.68
CA GLY A 497 -21.51 -12.47 11.04
C GLY A 497 -22.09 -11.10 11.35
N VAL A 498 -23.10 -11.03 12.21
CA VAL A 498 -23.82 -9.79 12.58
C VAL A 498 -24.02 -9.72 14.09
N ARG A 499 -23.50 -8.67 14.73
CA ARG A 499 -23.81 -8.28 16.11
C ARG A 499 -24.72 -7.06 16.10
N VAL A 500 -25.67 -6.94 17.01
CA VAL A 500 -26.61 -5.81 17.11
C VAL A 500 -26.74 -5.39 18.57
N THR A 501 -26.43 -4.14 18.92
CA THR A 501 -26.52 -3.66 20.31
C THR A 501 -27.96 -3.37 20.73
N ASN A 502 -28.80 -2.94 19.77
CA ASN A 502 -30.25 -2.77 19.94
C ASN A 502 -31.01 -3.29 18.71
N ALA A 503 -31.67 -4.44 18.85
CA ALA A 503 -32.50 -5.07 17.83
C ALA A 503 -33.72 -4.21 17.45
N GLY A 504 -34.14 -3.25 18.29
CA GLY A 504 -35.15 -2.25 17.94
C GLY A 504 -34.72 -1.28 16.84
N ASP A 505 -33.43 -1.20 16.49
CA ASP A 505 -32.91 -0.41 15.36
C ASP A 505 -32.78 -1.23 14.05
N THR A 506 -33.17 -2.51 14.03
CA THR A 506 -33.01 -3.40 12.86
C THR A 506 -33.68 -2.85 11.59
N TRP A 507 -34.76 -2.08 11.73
CA TRP A 507 -35.45 -1.41 10.62
C TRP A 507 -34.55 -0.50 9.76
N ARG A 508 -33.40 -0.05 10.29
CA ARG A 508 -32.41 0.77 9.56
C ARG A 508 -31.59 -0.04 8.57
N TYR A 509 -31.44 -1.35 8.81
CA TYR A 509 -30.48 -2.23 8.12
C TYR A 509 -31.16 -3.25 7.18
N LEU A 510 -32.48 -3.17 7.02
CA LEU A 510 -33.26 -4.03 6.10
C LEU A 510 -33.48 -3.31 4.76
N PRO A 511 -33.06 -3.89 3.62
CA PRO A 511 -33.23 -3.26 2.31
C PRO A 511 -34.68 -3.42 1.82
N GLU A 512 -35.45 -2.32 1.84
CA GLU A 512 -36.92 -2.37 1.71
C GLU A 512 -37.39 -2.85 0.34
N GLU A 513 -36.65 -2.56 -0.73
CA GLU A 513 -36.99 -2.99 -2.10
C GLU A 513 -36.85 -4.50 -2.31
N TYR A 514 -36.01 -5.19 -1.53
CA TYR A 514 -35.78 -6.63 -1.63
C TYR A 514 -36.56 -7.43 -0.57
N VAL A 515 -36.58 -6.95 0.68
CA VAL A 515 -37.27 -7.63 1.81
C VAL A 515 -38.79 -7.42 1.77
N GLY A 516 -39.25 -6.35 1.12
CA GLY A 516 -40.67 -6.03 0.99
C GLY A 516 -41.24 -5.28 2.21
N LYS A 517 -42.19 -4.38 1.94
CA LYS A 517 -42.68 -3.41 2.92
C LYS A 517 -43.41 -4.06 4.11
N ALA A 518 -44.24 -5.06 3.85
CA ALA A 518 -45.05 -5.72 4.88
C ALA A 518 -44.19 -6.46 5.92
N LEU A 519 -43.22 -7.26 5.46
CA LEU A 519 -42.28 -7.98 6.34
C LEU A 519 -41.37 -7.01 7.10
N THR A 520 -40.84 -5.99 6.41
CA THR A 520 -40.03 -4.95 7.05
C THR A 520 -40.83 -4.21 8.15
N GLN A 521 -42.13 -3.99 7.95
CA GLN A 521 -43.00 -3.38 8.96
C GLN A 521 -43.28 -4.32 10.13
N TYR A 522 -43.70 -5.58 9.87
CA TYR A 522 -43.94 -6.58 10.92
C TYR A 522 -42.73 -6.75 11.85
N LEU A 523 -41.52 -6.86 11.28
CA LEU A 523 -40.29 -7.00 12.08
C LEU A 523 -39.94 -5.74 12.87
N SER A 524 -40.32 -4.56 12.37
CA SER A 524 -40.15 -3.28 13.09
C SER A 524 -41.10 -3.17 14.29
N ASP A 525 -42.31 -3.70 14.18
CA ASP A 525 -43.35 -3.62 15.21
C ASP A 525 -43.25 -4.76 16.25
N ALA A 526 -42.75 -5.94 15.85
CA ALA A 526 -42.61 -7.11 16.71
C ALA A 526 -41.34 -7.10 17.59
N ILE A 527 -40.23 -6.56 17.08
CA ILE A 527 -38.92 -6.53 17.77
C ILE A 527 -38.69 -5.13 18.36
N ILE A 528 -39.22 -4.89 19.57
CA ILE A 528 -39.23 -3.55 20.19
C ILE A 528 -37.87 -3.21 20.82
N ALA A 529 -37.17 -4.20 21.39
CA ALA A 529 -35.84 -4.05 21.99
C ALA A 529 -35.15 -5.43 22.10
N GLY A 530 -33.83 -5.44 22.29
CA GLY A 530 -33.00 -6.62 22.59
C GLY A 530 -31.57 -6.48 22.05
N ASN A 531 -30.63 -7.40 22.33
CA ASN A 531 -29.27 -7.38 21.78
C ASN A 531 -28.87 -8.71 21.11
N ILE A 532 -28.15 -8.69 20.00
CA ILE A 532 -27.69 -9.88 19.26
C ILE A 532 -26.17 -9.94 19.31
N ASP A 533 -25.56 -10.89 20.01
CA ASP A 533 -24.09 -10.89 20.15
C ASP A 533 -23.35 -11.62 19.00
N ASN A 534 -24.01 -12.61 18.36
CA ASN A 534 -23.43 -13.50 17.33
C ASN A 534 -24.49 -14.02 16.33
N GLY A 535 -25.01 -13.16 15.46
CA GLY A 535 -25.82 -13.55 14.30
C GLY A 535 -24.98 -13.90 13.07
N THR A 536 -25.64 -14.41 12.02
CA THR A 536 -25.03 -14.81 10.74
C THR A 536 -25.97 -14.49 9.57
N PHE A 537 -25.45 -13.92 8.48
CA PHE A 537 -26.17 -13.67 7.23
C PHE A 537 -25.49 -14.42 6.06
N ILE A 538 -26.29 -15.08 5.22
CA ILE A 538 -25.88 -15.82 4.02
C ILE A 538 -26.77 -15.43 2.84
N PHE A 539 -26.16 -15.17 1.68
CA PHE A 539 -26.83 -15.02 0.39
C PHE A 539 -26.05 -15.81 -0.68
N HIS A 540 -26.72 -16.52 -1.58
CA HIS A 540 -26.09 -17.17 -2.74
C HIS A 540 -27.09 -17.38 -3.88
N GLY A 541 -26.92 -16.71 -5.03
CA GLY A 541 -27.76 -16.87 -6.23
C GLY A 541 -27.75 -15.64 -7.14
N ASP A 542 -28.61 -15.60 -8.16
CA ASP A 542 -28.84 -14.39 -8.97
C ASP A 542 -29.72 -13.41 -8.17
N PRO A 543 -29.27 -12.16 -7.89
CA PRO A 543 -30.09 -11.16 -7.21
C PRO A 543 -31.45 -10.85 -7.88
N ALA A 544 -31.59 -11.11 -9.18
CA ALA A 544 -32.86 -10.91 -9.91
C ALA A 544 -33.90 -12.03 -9.66
N ASP A 545 -33.45 -13.21 -9.21
CA ASP A 545 -34.30 -14.36 -8.85
C ASP A 545 -34.65 -14.39 -7.34
N PHE A 546 -34.36 -13.31 -6.58
CA PHE A 546 -34.69 -13.20 -5.15
C PHE A 546 -36.11 -12.62 -4.93
N PRO A 547 -36.94 -13.15 -4.01
CA PRO A 547 -36.69 -14.30 -3.12
C PRO A 547 -36.66 -15.66 -3.86
N PHE A 548 -35.75 -16.53 -3.43
CA PHE A 548 -35.39 -17.75 -4.18
C PHE A 548 -36.44 -18.88 -4.10
N ASP A 549 -37.39 -18.86 -5.03
CA ASP A 549 -38.24 -20.02 -5.30
C ASP A 549 -37.47 -21.13 -6.06
N ASN A 550 -37.92 -22.39 -5.88
CA ASN A 550 -37.43 -23.57 -6.61
C ASN A 550 -35.90 -23.85 -6.53
N HIS A 551 -35.28 -23.52 -5.39
CA HIS A 551 -33.86 -23.82 -5.09
C HIS A 551 -32.84 -23.16 -6.04
N LYS A 552 -33.21 -22.06 -6.69
CA LYS A 552 -32.28 -21.25 -7.52
C LYS A 552 -31.22 -20.48 -6.72
N GLY A 553 -31.35 -20.43 -5.40
CA GLY A 553 -30.41 -19.78 -4.50
C GLY A 553 -30.67 -20.10 -3.03
N TRP A 554 -29.95 -19.43 -2.15
CA TRP A 554 -30.01 -19.58 -0.68
C TRP A 554 -29.93 -18.22 0.01
N PHE A 555 -30.86 -17.93 0.90
CA PHE A 555 -30.86 -16.78 1.79
C PHE A 555 -31.09 -17.23 3.24
N GLN A 556 -30.28 -16.75 4.19
CA GLN A 556 -30.47 -17.04 5.61
C GLN A 556 -29.99 -15.89 6.52
N VAL A 557 -30.74 -15.55 7.57
CA VAL A 557 -30.31 -14.65 8.66
C VAL A 557 -30.58 -15.32 10.02
N TYR A 558 -29.52 -15.72 10.73
CA TYR A 558 -29.58 -16.21 12.11
C TYR A 558 -29.28 -15.07 13.08
N ALA A 559 -30.08 -14.90 14.14
CA ALA A 559 -30.03 -13.76 15.05
C ALA A 559 -30.42 -14.15 16.50
N PRO A 560 -29.46 -14.51 17.37
CA PRO A 560 -29.70 -14.77 18.80
C PRO A 560 -29.94 -13.47 19.58
N VAL A 561 -31.21 -13.05 19.73
CA VAL A 561 -31.61 -11.86 20.50
C VAL A 561 -31.66 -12.17 22.00
N LYS A 562 -31.15 -11.25 22.81
CA LYS A 562 -31.09 -11.29 24.28
C LYS A 562 -31.85 -10.12 24.87
N GLN A 563 -32.41 -10.32 26.08
CA GLN A 563 -33.22 -9.33 26.81
C GLN A 563 -34.34 -8.70 25.97
N ALA A 564 -34.91 -9.45 25.02
CA ALA A 564 -35.83 -8.90 24.06
C ALA A 564 -37.16 -8.47 24.70
N THR A 565 -37.74 -7.41 24.16
CA THR A 565 -39.16 -7.12 24.32
C THR A 565 -39.83 -7.45 23.00
N PHE A 566 -40.57 -8.56 22.98
CA PHE A 566 -41.12 -9.15 21.76
C PHE A 566 -42.64 -9.15 21.84
N LYS A 567 -43.30 -8.60 20.82
CA LYS A 567 -44.75 -8.61 20.70
C LYS A 567 -45.13 -9.42 19.47
N PHE A 568 -45.75 -10.59 19.71
CA PHE A 568 -46.03 -11.55 18.64
C PHE A 568 -47.21 -11.13 17.75
N ASP A 569 -48.31 -10.69 18.35
CA ASP A 569 -49.49 -10.13 17.69
C ASP A 569 -50.05 -8.93 18.48
N SER A 570 -50.82 -8.07 17.82
CA SER A 570 -51.48 -6.88 18.37
C SER A 570 -52.40 -7.13 19.57
N GLU A 571 -53.17 -8.22 19.59
CA GLU A 571 -54.13 -8.58 20.65
C GLU A 571 -53.50 -9.43 21.77
N TRP A 572 -52.30 -9.98 21.55
CA TRP A 572 -51.59 -10.80 22.53
C TRP A 572 -50.74 -9.94 23.50
N PRO A 573 -50.61 -10.32 24.79
CA PRO A 573 -49.71 -9.65 25.73
C PRO A 573 -48.25 -9.70 25.29
N ALA A 574 -47.52 -8.60 25.43
CA ALA A 574 -46.10 -8.53 25.11
C ALA A 574 -45.25 -9.38 26.08
N LEU A 575 -44.21 -10.02 25.54
CA LEU A 575 -43.24 -10.81 26.31
C LEU A 575 -42.03 -9.93 26.67
N PHE A 576 -41.73 -9.85 27.96
CA PHE A 576 -40.66 -9.01 28.52
C PHE A 576 -39.44 -9.84 28.95
N ASN A 577 -38.24 -9.29 28.76
CA ASN A 577 -36.94 -9.89 29.12
C ASN A 577 -36.75 -11.29 28.49
N LEU A 578 -37.11 -11.44 27.22
CA LEU A 578 -37.10 -12.70 26.50
C LEU A 578 -35.78 -12.91 25.75
N ASP A 579 -35.03 -13.96 26.09
CA ASP A 579 -33.85 -14.35 25.32
C ASP A 579 -34.28 -15.25 24.14
N ILE A 580 -34.44 -14.70 22.93
CA ILE A 580 -35.00 -15.37 21.74
C ILE A 580 -34.05 -15.39 20.53
N ASN A 581 -33.67 -16.56 20.01
CA ASN A 581 -32.99 -16.71 18.73
C ASN A 581 -34.00 -16.77 17.59
N LEU A 582 -33.79 -15.91 16.58
CA LEU A 582 -34.52 -15.87 15.32
C LEU A 582 -33.65 -16.47 14.20
N ASP A 583 -34.23 -17.13 13.22
CA ASP A 583 -33.54 -17.75 12.08
C ASP A 583 -34.44 -17.65 10.85
N PHE A 584 -34.17 -16.68 9.99
CA PHE A 584 -34.87 -16.43 8.73
C PHE A 584 -34.24 -17.29 7.63
N LYS A 585 -35.01 -18.01 6.82
CA LYS A 585 -34.49 -18.76 5.66
C LYS A 585 -35.41 -18.61 4.46
N ASN A 586 -34.88 -18.15 3.34
CA ASN A 586 -35.62 -17.77 2.13
C ASN A 586 -36.89 -16.96 2.47
N ASP A 587 -38.05 -17.62 2.51
CA ASP A 587 -39.37 -17.05 2.75
C ASP A 587 -40.03 -17.45 4.09
N GLY A 588 -39.28 -18.01 5.05
CA GLY A 588 -39.77 -18.41 6.38
C GLY A 588 -38.93 -17.91 7.57
N LEU A 589 -39.45 -18.05 8.80
CA LEU A 589 -38.87 -17.61 10.07
C LEU A 589 -39.03 -18.67 11.17
N TRP A 590 -37.93 -19.05 11.81
CA TRP A 590 -37.88 -19.92 12.99
C TRP A 590 -37.41 -19.13 14.23
N MET A 591 -37.91 -19.47 15.41
CA MET A 591 -37.74 -18.70 16.65
C MET A 591 -37.55 -19.65 17.85
N SER A 592 -36.78 -19.27 18.88
CA SER A 592 -36.51 -20.12 20.06
C SER A 592 -36.02 -19.34 21.29
N SER A 593 -36.58 -19.58 22.48
CA SER A 593 -36.18 -18.94 23.74
C SER A 593 -36.02 -19.94 24.89
N ALA A 594 -35.03 -19.71 25.75
CA ALA A 594 -34.76 -20.62 26.89
C ALA A 594 -35.80 -20.51 28.02
N GLN A 595 -36.39 -19.33 28.25
CA GLN A 595 -37.36 -19.10 29.32
C GLN A 595 -38.21 -17.86 29.05
N ALA A 596 -39.52 -17.98 29.33
CA ALA A 596 -40.49 -16.89 29.30
C ALA A 596 -41.44 -17.02 30.51
N LYS A 597 -42.02 -15.91 30.98
CA LYS A 597 -43.11 -15.96 31.95
C LYS A 597 -44.45 -15.85 31.25
N VAL A 598 -45.35 -16.79 31.52
CA VAL A 598 -46.69 -16.86 30.91
C VAL A 598 -47.71 -16.91 32.05
N GLY A 599 -48.26 -15.73 32.40
CA GLY A 599 -49.10 -15.58 33.58
C GLY A 599 -48.32 -15.84 34.89
N LYS A 600 -48.81 -16.77 35.71
CA LYS A 600 -48.10 -17.28 36.90
C LYS A 600 -47.19 -18.48 36.59
N ALA A 601 -47.44 -19.17 35.47
CA ALA A 601 -46.64 -20.30 35.04
C ALA A 601 -45.29 -19.82 34.50
N THR A 602 -44.28 -20.67 34.67
CA THR A 602 -42.95 -20.42 34.10
C THR A 602 -42.79 -21.33 32.89
N ALA A 603 -42.66 -20.73 31.72
CA ALA A 603 -42.40 -21.45 30.48
C ALA A 603 -40.88 -21.50 30.21
N THR A 604 -40.37 -22.63 29.76
CA THR A 604 -38.97 -22.85 29.39
C THR A 604 -38.90 -23.44 27.97
N ASN A 605 -37.77 -23.34 27.27
CA ASN A 605 -37.59 -23.90 25.91
C ASN A 605 -38.73 -23.56 24.92
N LEU A 606 -39.15 -22.29 24.92
CA LEU A 606 -40.11 -21.77 23.95
C LEU A 606 -39.51 -21.80 22.53
N SER A 607 -40.31 -22.01 21.49
CA SER A 607 -39.93 -21.90 20.09
C SER A 607 -41.13 -21.62 19.22
N ALA A 608 -40.95 -21.01 18.06
CA ALA A 608 -42.05 -20.72 17.14
C ALA A 608 -41.59 -20.65 15.68
N VAL A 609 -42.47 -20.95 14.71
CA VAL A 609 -42.11 -21.07 13.28
C VAL A 609 -43.22 -20.56 12.38
N ILE A 610 -42.85 -19.79 11.37
CA ILE A 610 -43.64 -19.40 10.20
C ILE A 610 -42.94 -20.01 8.98
N GLU A 611 -43.51 -21.06 8.37
CA GLU A 611 -42.79 -21.84 7.35
C GLU A 611 -42.64 -21.10 6.01
N ARG A 612 -43.66 -20.32 5.62
CA ARG A 612 -43.64 -19.39 4.49
C ARG A 612 -44.46 -18.15 4.84
N TYR A 613 -44.01 -16.94 4.52
CA TYR A 613 -44.79 -15.70 4.79
C TYR A 613 -46.14 -15.61 4.05
N GLN A 614 -46.35 -16.46 3.03
CA GLN A 614 -47.62 -16.61 2.31
C GLN A 614 -48.54 -17.68 2.92
N GLN A 615 -48.06 -18.48 3.88
CA GLN A 615 -48.86 -19.43 4.63
C GLN A 615 -49.33 -18.77 5.91
N GLU A 616 -50.65 -18.63 6.05
CA GLU A 616 -51.31 -17.82 7.06
C GLU A 616 -51.35 -18.55 8.42
N LYS A 617 -50.21 -18.93 9.01
CA LYS A 617 -50.15 -19.48 10.38
C LYS A 617 -48.77 -19.46 11.06
N ILE A 618 -48.77 -19.55 12.39
CA ILE A 618 -47.59 -19.79 13.23
C ILE A 618 -47.71 -21.10 14.02
N LEU A 619 -46.59 -21.80 14.17
CA LEU A 619 -46.41 -22.90 15.11
C LEU A 619 -45.66 -22.37 16.35
N ILE A 620 -46.04 -22.74 17.57
CA ILE A 620 -45.35 -22.40 18.83
C ILE A 620 -45.11 -23.70 19.61
N ASN A 621 -44.03 -23.83 20.40
CA ASN A 621 -43.76 -24.90 21.37
C ASN A 621 -43.18 -24.27 22.65
N ALA A 622 -43.40 -24.81 23.85
CA ALA A 622 -42.83 -24.33 25.12
C ALA A 622 -43.00 -25.32 26.27
N ASP A 623 -41.95 -25.63 27.02
CA ASP A 623 -42.02 -26.36 28.30
C ASP A 623 -42.74 -25.51 29.36
N ILE A 624 -43.51 -26.10 30.28
CA ILE A 624 -44.28 -25.38 31.32
C ILE A 624 -44.14 -26.07 32.68
N GLN A 625 -43.73 -25.33 33.71
CA GLN A 625 -43.58 -25.87 35.07
C GLN A 625 -44.73 -25.48 36.02
N ALA A 626 -45.42 -26.48 36.58
CA ALA A 626 -46.64 -26.28 37.40
C ALA A 626 -46.99 -27.52 38.28
N THR A 627 -48.08 -27.47 39.05
CA THR A 627 -48.81 -28.67 39.51
C THR A 627 -49.93 -29.05 38.54
N GLY A 628 -50.39 -30.31 38.58
CA GLY A 628 -51.54 -30.75 37.76
C GLY A 628 -52.80 -29.90 37.95
N ASP A 629 -53.01 -29.34 39.14
CA ASP A 629 -54.10 -28.40 39.44
C ASP A 629 -53.87 -26.96 38.92
N GLU A 630 -52.61 -26.54 38.71
CA GLU A 630 -52.26 -25.17 38.28
C GLU A 630 -52.37 -25.01 36.76
N LEU A 631 -52.10 -26.06 35.97
CA LEU A 631 -52.31 -26.07 34.51
C LEU A 631 -53.79 -26.06 34.14
N LYS A 632 -54.62 -26.66 34.98
CA LYS A 632 -56.05 -26.86 34.76
C LYS A 632 -56.84 -25.55 34.66
N GLU A 633 -56.48 -24.52 35.43
CA GLU A 633 -57.18 -23.24 35.44
C GLU A 633 -56.85 -22.39 34.19
N TYR A 634 -55.60 -22.42 33.70
CA TYR A 634 -55.16 -21.67 32.52
C TYR A 634 -55.74 -22.21 31.20
N PHE A 635 -55.83 -23.53 31.03
CA PHE A 635 -56.40 -24.11 29.81
C PHE A 635 -57.94 -23.98 29.71
N LEU A 636 -58.64 -23.75 30.84
CA LEU A 636 -60.11 -23.55 30.86
C LEU A 636 -60.56 -22.14 30.48
N ASP A 637 -59.74 -21.10 30.70
CA ASP A 637 -60.01 -19.71 30.28
C ASP A 637 -59.56 -19.41 28.83
N SER A 638 -59.18 -20.44 28.08
CA SER A 638 -58.70 -20.36 26.68
C SER A 638 -59.56 -21.23 25.74
N GLN A 639 -59.27 -21.24 24.43
CA GLN A 639 -60.06 -21.97 23.43
C GLN A 639 -59.87 -23.52 23.43
N MET A 640 -59.38 -24.14 24.51
CA MET A 640 -58.72 -25.48 24.46
C MET A 640 -59.28 -26.54 25.44
N ALA A 641 -60.58 -26.83 25.38
CA ALA A 641 -61.26 -27.62 26.43
C ALA A 641 -61.16 -29.16 26.37
N SER A 642 -60.80 -29.78 25.24
CA SER A 642 -60.94 -31.25 25.02
C SER A 642 -59.81 -32.13 25.58
N ILE A 643 -58.60 -31.59 25.69
CA ILE A 643 -57.37 -32.31 26.09
C ILE A 643 -57.44 -32.80 27.54
N GLY A 644 -58.32 -32.22 28.36
CA GLY A 644 -58.52 -32.60 29.77
C GLY A 644 -59.02 -34.04 30.02
N HIS A 645 -59.34 -34.82 28.97
CA HIS A 645 -59.93 -36.16 29.08
C HIS A 645 -58.96 -37.35 28.91
N THR A 646 -57.81 -37.21 28.23
CA THR A 646 -56.94 -38.36 27.89
C THR A 646 -56.04 -38.84 29.05
N LEU A 647 -55.92 -38.06 30.12
CA LEU A 647 -55.01 -38.32 31.26
C LEU A 647 -55.54 -39.40 32.24
N GLU A 648 -56.21 -40.45 31.73
CA GLU A 648 -56.95 -41.45 32.54
C GLU A 648 -56.36 -42.89 32.56
N GLU A 649 -55.59 -43.36 31.55
CA GLU A 649 -55.04 -44.76 31.49
C GLU A 649 -53.60 -44.93 32.06
N LEU A 650 -52.86 -43.84 32.31
CA LEU A 650 -51.50 -43.84 32.87
C LEU A 650 -51.50 -43.17 34.27
N ASN A 651 -50.98 -43.84 35.31
CA ASN A 651 -51.11 -43.36 36.70
C ASN A 651 -49.81 -42.73 37.26
N VAL A 652 -49.89 -41.51 37.80
CA VAL A 652 -48.75 -40.66 38.16
C VAL A 652 -49.02 -39.76 39.38
N ALA A 653 -48.00 -39.50 40.23
CA ALA A 653 -48.13 -38.68 41.44
C ALA A 653 -46.93 -37.72 41.70
N GLY A 654 -47.09 -36.41 41.53
CA GLY A 654 -46.04 -35.43 41.84
C GLY A 654 -46.31 -34.00 41.34
N LYS A 655 -45.32 -33.10 41.47
CA LYS A 655 -45.26 -31.86 40.65
C LYS A 655 -44.94 -32.24 39.21
N ILE A 656 -45.54 -31.54 38.24
CA ILE A 656 -45.60 -32.00 36.85
C ILE A 656 -45.06 -30.91 35.93
N ASN A 657 -44.03 -31.22 35.14
CA ASN A 657 -43.46 -30.26 34.20
C ASN A 657 -43.96 -30.61 32.79
N GLY A 658 -44.99 -29.91 32.31
CA GLY A 658 -45.53 -30.07 30.96
C GLY A 658 -44.62 -29.49 29.87
N THR A 659 -45.05 -29.62 28.63
CA THR A 659 -44.75 -28.69 27.54
C THR A 659 -46.06 -28.38 26.82
N LEU A 660 -46.03 -27.47 25.85
CA LEU A 660 -47.18 -26.94 25.16
C LEU A 660 -46.76 -26.50 23.76
N LYS A 661 -47.26 -27.18 22.74
CA LYS A 661 -47.19 -26.79 21.34
C LYS A 661 -48.54 -26.24 20.89
N LEU A 662 -48.55 -25.21 20.06
CA LEU A 662 -49.73 -24.54 19.50
C LEU A 662 -49.56 -24.37 17.98
N ASP A 663 -50.63 -24.52 17.20
CA ASP A 663 -50.72 -24.14 15.78
C ASP A 663 -51.81 -23.06 15.67
N ILE A 664 -51.44 -21.83 15.26
CA ILE A 664 -52.31 -20.65 15.30
C ILE A 664 -52.38 -20.02 13.90
N PRO A 665 -53.52 -20.13 13.20
CA PRO A 665 -53.76 -19.47 11.92
C PRO A 665 -53.85 -17.94 12.01
N PHE A 666 -53.49 -17.26 10.92
CA PHE A 666 -53.59 -15.79 10.74
C PHE A 666 -54.90 -15.37 10.05
N ASP A 667 -55.66 -16.32 9.51
CA ASP A 667 -56.94 -16.13 8.81
C ASP A 667 -58.17 -16.22 9.73
N GLY A 668 -58.05 -16.92 10.87
CA GLY A 668 -59.05 -17.05 11.92
C GLY A 668 -59.49 -18.48 12.27
N ASP A 669 -58.85 -19.52 11.71
CA ASP A 669 -59.16 -20.94 11.98
C ASP A 669 -58.75 -21.42 13.41
N GLU A 670 -59.22 -22.61 13.82
CA GLU A 670 -59.05 -23.16 15.19
C GLU A 670 -57.59 -23.55 15.56
N VAL A 671 -57.25 -23.38 16.85
CA VAL A 671 -55.91 -23.63 17.42
C VAL A 671 -55.71 -25.10 17.83
N VAL A 672 -54.68 -25.76 17.28
CA VAL A 672 -54.28 -27.15 17.65
C VAL A 672 -53.25 -27.11 18.78
N ALA A 673 -53.30 -28.04 19.76
CA ALA A 673 -52.27 -28.11 20.80
C ALA A 673 -51.66 -29.49 21.09
N SER A 674 -50.41 -29.49 21.57
CA SER A 674 -49.62 -30.68 21.97
C SER A 674 -48.81 -30.37 23.25
N GLY A 675 -48.07 -31.30 23.84
CA GLY A 675 -47.24 -30.99 25.02
C GLY A 675 -46.72 -32.17 25.85
N ASP A 676 -45.53 -32.06 26.47
CA ASP A 676 -44.75 -33.17 27.04
C ASP A 676 -44.75 -33.17 28.60
N ILE A 677 -45.30 -34.17 29.30
CA ILE A 677 -45.65 -34.14 30.74
C ILE A 677 -44.67 -34.94 31.62
N ASN A 678 -43.81 -34.27 32.42
CA ASN A 678 -42.65 -34.85 33.11
C ASN A 678 -42.95 -35.37 34.52
N LEU A 679 -42.52 -36.60 34.79
CA LEU A 679 -42.79 -37.39 36.00
C LEU A 679 -41.49 -37.62 36.79
N LYS A 680 -41.55 -37.75 38.13
CA LYS A 680 -40.36 -37.81 38.98
C LYS A 680 -40.52 -38.71 40.22
N ASP A 681 -39.71 -39.76 40.26
CA ASP A 681 -39.72 -40.86 41.24
C ASP A 681 -41.10 -41.54 41.36
N ASN A 682 -41.74 -41.67 40.21
CA ASN A 682 -43.01 -42.30 39.95
C ASN A 682 -42.79 -43.70 39.37
N ASP A 683 -42.88 -44.78 40.15
CA ASP A 683 -42.71 -46.14 39.60
C ASP A 683 -43.67 -46.45 38.43
N VAL A 684 -43.14 -46.89 37.28
CA VAL A 684 -43.89 -47.26 36.05
C VAL A 684 -43.41 -48.63 35.56
N THR A 685 -44.34 -49.46 35.07
CA THR A 685 -44.12 -50.90 34.82
C THR A 685 -44.42 -51.28 33.36
N LEU A 686 -43.58 -52.12 32.72
CA LEU A 686 -43.73 -52.60 31.33
C LEU A 686 -44.02 -54.10 31.25
N ASN A 687 -44.98 -54.51 30.42
CA ASN A 687 -45.55 -55.88 30.44
C ASN A 687 -45.04 -56.89 29.38
N PHE A 688 -44.09 -56.55 28.49
CA PHE A 688 -43.79 -57.37 27.29
C PHE A 688 -42.34 -57.92 27.11
N MET A 689 -41.37 -57.54 27.95
CA MET A 689 -39.97 -58.06 27.89
C MET A 689 -39.47 -58.72 29.19
N ASP A 690 -40.38 -59.10 30.09
CA ASP A 690 -40.10 -59.71 31.41
C ASP A 690 -39.02 -58.95 32.24
N THR A 691 -39.15 -57.63 32.32
CA THR A 691 -38.24 -56.75 33.07
C THR A 691 -38.99 -55.60 33.76
N THR A 692 -38.59 -55.25 34.99
CA THR A 692 -39.21 -54.17 35.78
C THR A 692 -38.32 -52.94 35.84
N LEU A 693 -38.92 -51.76 35.75
CA LEU A 693 -38.23 -50.48 35.69
C LEU A 693 -38.61 -49.68 36.95
N LYS A 694 -37.64 -49.41 37.83
CA LYS A 694 -37.85 -48.89 39.20
C LYS A 694 -37.30 -47.48 39.40
N GLY A 695 -38.03 -46.63 40.12
CA GLY A 695 -37.72 -45.22 40.36
C GLY A 695 -38.09 -44.34 39.17
N VAL A 696 -39.25 -44.59 38.55
CA VAL A 696 -39.48 -44.06 37.20
C VAL A 696 -39.64 -42.54 37.15
N SER A 697 -38.78 -41.91 36.37
CA SER A 697 -38.74 -40.46 36.21
C SER A 697 -38.50 -40.15 34.74
N GLY A 698 -39.47 -39.55 34.07
CA GLY A 698 -39.44 -39.30 32.64
C GLY A 698 -40.79 -38.76 32.21
N GLN A 699 -40.91 -38.33 30.97
CA GLN A 699 -41.95 -37.43 30.51
C GLN A 699 -42.91 -38.13 29.55
N PHE A 700 -44.11 -37.61 29.28
CA PHE A 700 -44.94 -38.11 28.19
C PHE A 700 -45.87 -37.08 27.56
N ARG A 701 -45.85 -37.07 26.25
CA ARG A 701 -46.44 -36.09 25.36
C ARG A 701 -47.89 -36.36 25.08
N TYR A 702 -48.60 -35.30 24.72
CA TYR A 702 -49.90 -35.30 24.08
C TYR A 702 -49.89 -34.49 22.78
N HIS A 703 -50.80 -34.78 21.85
CA HIS A 703 -51.14 -33.97 20.68
C HIS A 703 -52.64 -34.08 20.44
N ASN A 704 -53.36 -33.04 20.87
CA ASN A 704 -54.77 -33.07 21.26
C ASN A 704 -55.08 -34.30 22.14
N ASP A 705 -55.52 -35.39 21.51
CA ASP A 705 -55.96 -36.65 22.13
C ASP A 705 -54.96 -37.83 22.02
N LYS A 706 -53.87 -37.70 21.24
CA LYS A 706 -52.83 -38.74 21.07
C LYS A 706 -51.69 -38.58 22.08
N LEU A 707 -51.02 -39.66 22.51
CA LEU A 707 -49.92 -39.61 23.49
C LEU A 707 -48.57 -40.17 22.99
N GLU A 708 -47.45 -39.79 23.60
CA GLU A 708 -46.11 -40.27 23.22
C GLU A 708 -45.15 -40.14 24.42
N SER A 709 -44.72 -41.18 25.15
CA SER A 709 -43.74 -40.99 26.23
C SER A 709 -42.31 -40.68 25.81
N ASP A 710 -41.69 -39.84 26.62
CA ASP A 710 -40.25 -39.66 26.76
C ASP A 710 -39.63 -40.67 27.72
N ILE A 711 -38.33 -40.49 27.91
CA ILE A 711 -37.43 -41.50 28.44
C ILE A 711 -37.55 -41.62 29.97
N LEU A 712 -38.45 -42.50 30.40
CA LEU A 712 -38.72 -43.00 31.76
C LEU A 712 -37.46 -43.67 32.36
N THR A 713 -36.77 -43.03 33.30
CA THR A 713 -35.54 -43.54 33.96
C THR A 713 -35.79 -44.70 34.92
N ALA A 714 -34.88 -45.66 35.04
CA ALA A 714 -35.00 -46.85 35.87
C ALA A 714 -33.64 -47.57 36.06
N ASN A 715 -33.64 -48.88 36.36
CA ASN A 715 -32.44 -49.72 36.47
C ASN A 715 -32.55 -51.03 35.65
N TRP A 716 -31.51 -51.40 34.90
CA TRP A 716 -31.44 -52.60 34.04
C TRP A 716 -30.00 -53.17 33.96
N PHE A 717 -29.84 -54.49 33.99
CA PHE A 717 -28.51 -55.16 34.12
C PHE A 717 -27.67 -54.68 35.33
N GLY A 718 -28.32 -54.32 36.44
CA GLY A 718 -27.65 -53.86 37.66
C GLY A 718 -27.03 -52.46 37.59
N GLN A 719 -27.32 -51.71 36.52
CA GLN A 719 -26.92 -50.31 36.32
C GLN A 719 -28.13 -49.49 35.82
N PRO A 720 -28.17 -48.16 35.99
CA PRO A 720 -29.33 -47.36 35.58
C PRO A 720 -29.60 -47.40 34.06
N LEU A 721 -30.88 -47.41 33.68
CA LEU A 721 -31.41 -47.39 32.31
C LEU A 721 -32.72 -46.59 32.24
N ALA A 722 -32.86 -45.70 31.27
CA ALA A 722 -34.08 -44.97 30.96
C ALA A 722 -34.71 -45.41 29.61
N PHE A 723 -36.03 -45.27 29.39
CA PHE A 723 -36.70 -45.74 28.16
C PHE A 723 -37.92 -44.89 27.74
N SER A 724 -38.10 -44.57 26.46
CA SER A 724 -39.29 -43.84 25.92
C SER A 724 -40.24 -44.77 25.17
N PHE A 725 -41.46 -44.34 24.87
CA PHE A 725 -42.42 -45.09 24.04
C PHE A 725 -43.30 -44.14 23.20
N THR A 726 -43.52 -44.35 21.90
CA THR A 726 -44.46 -43.50 21.11
C THR A 726 -45.89 -44.06 21.08
N SER A 727 -46.91 -43.30 20.65
CA SER A 727 -48.22 -43.91 20.35
C SER A 727 -49.02 -43.25 19.24
N HIS A 728 -49.78 -44.06 18.50
CA HIS A 728 -50.50 -43.66 17.30
C HIS A 728 -51.79 -44.48 17.22
N ASN A 729 -52.93 -43.84 16.93
CA ASN A 729 -54.21 -44.51 16.77
C ASN A 729 -54.62 -44.50 15.28
N ASP A 730 -54.80 -45.68 14.71
CA ASP A 730 -55.29 -45.92 13.33
C ASP A 730 -56.73 -46.47 13.37
N THR A 731 -57.42 -46.60 12.23
CA THR A 731 -58.82 -47.08 12.23
C THR A 731 -59.02 -48.50 12.79
N ASP A 732 -57.94 -49.31 12.89
CA ASP A 732 -57.97 -50.66 13.47
C ASP A 732 -56.79 -51.01 14.44
N ASN A 733 -55.77 -50.15 14.67
CA ASN A 733 -54.56 -50.55 15.45
C ASN A 733 -53.83 -49.42 16.22
N TYR A 734 -53.03 -49.80 17.23
CA TYR A 734 -52.25 -48.88 18.08
C TYR A 734 -50.77 -49.34 18.21
N GLN A 735 -49.83 -48.58 17.62
CA GLN A 735 -48.40 -48.93 17.50
C GLN A 735 -47.53 -48.11 18.47
N VAL A 736 -46.42 -48.70 18.98
CA VAL A 736 -45.56 -48.12 20.03
C VAL A 736 -44.06 -48.38 19.77
N ASP A 737 -43.27 -47.33 19.51
CA ASP A 737 -41.80 -47.43 19.28
C ASP A 737 -41.00 -47.04 20.53
N VAL A 738 -39.90 -47.73 20.85
CA VAL A 738 -39.25 -47.63 22.18
C VAL A 738 -37.80 -47.15 22.11
N GLY A 739 -37.48 -46.05 22.81
CA GLY A 739 -36.10 -45.63 23.08
C GLY A 739 -35.57 -46.23 24.39
N LEU A 740 -34.25 -46.39 24.53
CA LEU A 740 -33.54 -46.94 25.70
C LEU A 740 -32.29 -46.09 26.02
N LYS A 741 -31.78 -46.09 27.26
CA LYS A 741 -30.67 -45.20 27.67
C LYS A 741 -29.96 -45.58 28.99
N GLY A 742 -28.78 -46.22 28.92
CA GLY A 742 -27.99 -46.65 30.08
C GLY A 742 -26.87 -45.69 30.52
N GLN A 743 -26.31 -45.92 31.71
CA GLN A 743 -25.03 -45.34 32.14
C GLN A 743 -24.14 -46.41 32.76
N TRP A 744 -23.13 -46.88 32.01
CA TRP A 744 -22.39 -48.10 32.36
C TRP A 744 -20.90 -47.84 32.62
N ASP A 745 -20.40 -48.28 33.76
CA ASP A 745 -18.98 -48.12 34.13
C ASP A 745 -18.07 -48.90 33.17
N ILE A 746 -17.24 -48.20 32.40
CA ILE A 746 -16.45 -48.78 31.30
C ILE A 746 -15.42 -49.81 31.81
N GLN A 747 -15.01 -49.72 33.07
CA GLN A 747 -14.08 -50.65 33.71
C GLN A 747 -14.80 -51.86 34.32
N LYS A 748 -16.14 -51.79 34.49
CA LYS A 748 -16.99 -52.93 34.87
C LYS A 748 -17.62 -53.64 33.66
N ILE A 749 -17.55 -53.05 32.45
CA ILE A 749 -17.84 -53.74 31.19
C ILE A 749 -16.75 -54.78 30.90
N GLN A 750 -17.14 -56.03 30.71
CA GLN A 750 -16.21 -57.16 30.54
C GLN A 750 -15.73 -57.25 29.07
N GLY A 751 -14.47 -56.85 28.75
CA GLY A 751 -13.84 -57.23 27.45
C GLY A 751 -12.74 -56.36 26.78
N LEU A 752 -12.31 -55.22 27.33
CA LEU A 752 -11.47 -54.22 26.61
C LEU A 752 -9.92 -54.45 26.58
N PRO A 753 -9.13 -53.81 25.68
CA PRO A 753 -7.66 -53.91 25.63
C PRO A 753 -6.93 -53.08 26.71
N SER A 754 -5.82 -53.59 27.25
CA SER A 754 -5.15 -53.05 28.45
C SER A 754 -4.69 -51.59 28.35
N ASP A 755 -4.05 -51.20 27.25
CA ASP A 755 -3.44 -49.86 27.14
C ASP A 755 -4.50 -48.76 27.05
N ILE A 756 -5.69 -49.07 26.54
CA ILE A 756 -6.85 -48.18 26.54
C ILE A 756 -7.53 -48.25 27.92
N GLN A 757 -7.75 -49.45 28.46
CA GLN A 757 -8.43 -49.68 29.74
C GLN A 757 -7.67 -49.11 30.96
N GLN A 758 -6.36 -48.89 30.84
CA GLN A 758 -5.51 -48.22 31.85
C GLN A 758 -5.33 -46.71 31.61
N LYS A 759 -5.46 -46.23 30.36
CA LYS A 759 -5.37 -44.79 30.02
C LYS A 759 -6.71 -44.07 30.06
N PHE A 760 -7.81 -44.82 30.04
CA PHE A 760 -9.19 -44.33 30.14
C PHE A 760 -9.91 -44.96 31.34
N SER A 761 -10.48 -44.12 32.20
CA SER A 761 -11.25 -44.56 33.38
C SER A 761 -12.52 -43.72 33.56
N GLY A 762 -13.67 -44.34 33.82
CA GLY A 762 -14.93 -43.65 34.09
C GLY A 762 -16.19 -44.39 33.62
N VAL A 763 -17.32 -43.69 33.64
CA VAL A 763 -18.64 -44.21 33.26
C VAL A 763 -19.02 -43.76 31.86
N PHE A 764 -19.68 -44.64 31.10
CA PHE A 764 -20.13 -44.41 29.73
C PHE A 764 -21.67 -44.41 29.63
N PRO A 765 -22.30 -43.22 29.68
CA PRO A 765 -23.66 -42.98 29.19
C PRO A 765 -23.89 -43.47 27.76
N TRP A 766 -25.04 -44.06 27.45
CA TRP A 766 -25.49 -44.44 26.11
C TRP A 766 -27.01 -44.42 25.96
N ASN A 767 -27.54 -44.13 24.76
CA ASN A 767 -28.96 -44.12 24.39
C ASN A 767 -29.15 -44.97 23.13
N GLY A 768 -30.04 -45.95 23.08
CA GLY A 768 -30.32 -46.76 21.88
C GLY A 768 -31.80 -46.71 21.50
N ASN A 769 -32.14 -46.43 20.24
CA ASN A 769 -33.53 -46.54 19.78
C ASN A 769 -33.82 -47.93 19.21
N VAL A 770 -35.01 -48.47 19.50
CA VAL A 770 -35.51 -49.76 19.02
C VAL A 770 -36.93 -49.56 18.44
N ASN A 771 -37.04 -49.65 17.12
CA ASN A 771 -38.35 -49.57 16.45
C ASN A 771 -39.11 -50.89 16.64
N VAL A 772 -40.38 -50.85 17.06
CA VAL A 772 -41.16 -52.05 17.40
C VAL A 772 -42.56 -51.96 16.78
N LYS A 773 -42.76 -52.67 15.68
CA LYS A 773 -44.08 -52.77 15.04
C LYS A 773 -44.94 -53.79 15.77
N ILE A 774 -46.05 -53.31 16.33
CA ILE A 774 -47.10 -54.14 16.95
C ILE A 774 -48.31 -54.14 15.99
N PRO A 775 -48.38 -55.07 15.02
CA PRO A 775 -49.62 -55.32 14.27
C PRO A 775 -50.63 -56.05 15.15
N GLU A 776 -51.89 -56.09 14.73
CA GLU A 776 -52.91 -56.96 15.36
C GLU A 776 -52.45 -58.45 15.43
N LYS A 777 -51.52 -58.90 14.54
CA LYS A 777 -50.76 -60.20 14.57
C LYS A 777 -49.41 -60.15 13.77
N GLY A 778 -48.22 -60.52 14.32
CA GLY A 778 -46.92 -60.57 13.54
C GLY A 778 -45.57 -60.77 14.31
N ASP A 779 -44.41 -60.76 13.60
CA ASP A 779 -42.99 -60.93 14.07
C ASP A 779 -42.13 -59.64 13.84
N VAL A 780 -40.93 -59.49 14.46
CA VAL A 780 -40.24 -58.18 14.67
C VAL A 780 -38.82 -58.03 14.03
N ASP A 781 -38.59 -56.94 13.29
CA ASP A 781 -37.29 -56.46 12.77
C ASP A 781 -36.66 -55.39 13.69
N TYR A 782 -35.32 -55.20 13.66
CA TYR A 782 -34.63 -54.17 14.47
C TYR A 782 -33.51 -53.42 13.74
N GLN A 783 -33.48 -52.11 13.97
CA GLN A 783 -32.42 -51.18 13.62
C GLN A 783 -31.93 -50.51 14.92
N VAL A 784 -30.61 -50.41 15.12
CA VAL A 784 -30.02 -49.94 16.39
C VAL A 784 -29.16 -48.72 16.14
N ASP A 785 -29.67 -47.56 16.54
CA ASP A 785 -28.95 -46.29 16.52
C ASP A 785 -28.62 -45.89 17.97
N LEU A 786 -27.32 -45.75 18.25
CA LEU A 786 -26.75 -45.79 19.61
C LEU A 786 -25.91 -44.52 19.91
N THR A 787 -26.41 -43.63 20.77
CA THR A 787 -25.78 -42.34 21.10
C THR A 787 -25.26 -42.31 22.53
N GLY A 788 -23.95 -42.34 22.75
CA GLY A 788 -23.36 -42.33 24.09
C GLY A 788 -22.46 -41.14 24.38
N ASN A 789 -22.06 -40.94 25.64
CA ASN A 789 -21.30 -39.78 26.05
C ASN A 789 -20.00 -40.20 26.73
N ILE A 790 -18.86 -39.79 26.15
CA ILE A 790 -17.52 -40.22 26.59
C ILE A 790 -16.91 -39.27 27.64
N ASN A 791 -17.61 -38.20 27.98
CA ASN A 791 -17.09 -37.11 28.81
C ASN A 791 -16.97 -37.42 30.31
N ALA A 792 -17.65 -38.45 30.79
CA ALA A 792 -17.42 -39.03 32.11
C ALA A 792 -16.21 -39.99 32.15
N LEU A 793 -15.49 -40.17 31.02
CA LEU A 793 -14.21 -40.85 30.95
C LEU A 793 -13.04 -39.86 31.10
N SER A 794 -11.98 -40.28 31.76
CA SER A 794 -10.75 -39.49 31.97
C SER A 794 -9.59 -40.09 31.19
N SER A 795 -8.99 -39.30 30.29
CA SER A 795 -7.83 -39.65 29.46
C SER A 795 -6.53 -39.04 30.00
N LYS A 796 -5.45 -39.84 29.99
CA LYS A 796 -4.09 -39.38 30.30
C LYS A 796 -3.24 -39.10 29.05
N LEU A 797 -3.87 -38.83 27.91
CA LEU A 797 -3.22 -38.41 26.66
C LEU A 797 -3.09 -36.89 26.60
N THR A 798 -2.20 -36.37 25.74
CA THR A 798 -1.98 -34.93 25.49
C THR A 798 -3.01 -34.30 24.53
N ALA A 799 -3.75 -35.12 23.78
CA ALA A 799 -4.97 -34.76 23.08
C ALA A 799 -5.65 -36.06 22.59
N PRO A 800 -6.96 -36.30 22.82
CA PRO A 800 -7.81 -35.57 23.75
C PRO A 800 -7.38 -35.84 25.21
N GLU A 801 -7.12 -34.76 25.95
CA GLU A 801 -6.86 -34.82 27.38
C GLU A 801 -8.12 -35.24 28.17
N THR A 802 -8.00 -35.51 29.47
CA THR A 802 -9.17 -35.62 30.37
C THR A 802 -10.07 -34.39 30.26
N GLN A 803 -9.49 -33.20 30.03
CA GLN A 803 -10.22 -31.96 29.86
C GLN A 803 -11.03 -31.94 28.55
N ASP A 804 -10.45 -32.43 27.45
CA ASP A 804 -11.10 -32.46 26.14
C ASP A 804 -12.25 -33.47 26.11
N LEU A 805 -12.01 -34.67 26.66
CA LEU A 805 -13.08 -35.66 26.81
C LEU A 805 -14.22 -35.10 27.66
N LYS A 806 -13.92 -34.53 28.83
CA LYS A 806 -14.93 -33.89 29.71
C LYS A 806 -15.77 -32.82 29.03
N ASN A 807 -15.26 -32.24 27.93
CA ASN A 807 -15.93 -31.21 27.15
C ASN A 807 -16.54 -31.73 25.83
N SER A 808 -16.48 -33.04 25.53
CA SER A 808 -17.07 -33.59 24.31
C SER A 808 -18.59 -33.82 24.40
N PRO A 809 -19.34 -33.58 23.31
CA PRO A 809 -20.75 -33.93 23.19
C PRO A 809 -20.92 -35.44 23.00
N PRO A 810 -22.16 -35.97 23.12
CA PRO A 810 -22.44 -37.38 22.85
C PRO A 810 -22.00 -37.80 21.45
N ILE A 811 -21.34 -38.95 21.36
CA ILE A 811 -21.03 -39.65 20.12
C ILE A 811 -22.29 -40.41 19.65
N VAL A 812 -22.92 -39.93 18.58
CA VAL A 812 -24.00 -40.63 17.87
C VAL A 812 -23.37 -41.70 17.01
N ILE A 813 -23.61 -42.97 17.31
CA ILE A 813 -23.10 -44.12 16.57
C ILE A 813 -24.28 -44.77 15.85
N SER A 814 -24.39 -44.54 14.54
CA SER A 814 -25.30 -45.35 13.71
C SER A 814 -24.54 -46.58 13.21
N ALA A 815 -25.14 -47.75 13.45
CA ALA A 815 -24.53 -49.06 13.27
C ALA A 815 -25.48 -49.95 12.46
N SER A 816 -25.62 -49.66 11.16
CA SER A 816 -26.33 -50.53 10.23
C SER A 816 -25.44 -51.71 9.82
N GLY A 817 -25.98 -52.90 9.92
CA GLY A 817 -25.23 -54.11 9.62
C GLY A 817 -26.07 -55.38 9.70
N ASN A 818 -25.43 -56.48 9.33
CA ASN A 818 -25.90 -57.84 9.55
C ASN A 818 -24.84 -58.55 10.42
N SER A 819 -24.67 -59.87 10.27
CA SER A 819 -23.72 -60.65 11.06
C SER A 819 -22.24 -60.54 10.66
N GLU A 820 -21.85 -59.83 9.58
CA GLU A 820 -20.48 -59.92 9.03
C GLU A 820 -19.66 -58.62 8.96
N THR A 821 -20.25 -57.47 8.65
CA THR A 821 -19.51 -56.19 8.52
C THR A 821 -20.18 -55.07 9.29
N LEU A 822 -19.36 -54.15 9.81
CA LEU A 822 -19.83 -53.00 10.59
C LEU A 822 -19.25 -51.71 10.01
N THR A 823 -20.10 -50.99 9.29
CA THR A 823 -19.82 -49.61 8.93
C THR A 823 -20.19 -48.75 10.13
N VAL A 824 -19.21 -48.08 10.73
CA VAL A 824 -19.41 -47.27 11.93
C VAL A 824 -19.32 -45.80 11.54
N ASN A 825 -20.50 -45.17 11.48
CA ASN A 825 -20.61 -43.73 11.35
C ASN A 825 -20.82 -43.17 12.76
N ALA A 826 -19.79 -42.51 13.27
CA ALA A 826 -19.76 -41.94 14.61
C ALA A 826 -19.72 -40.41 14.50
N ASN A 827 -20.84 -39.76 14.73
CA ASN A 827 -21.01 -38.32 14.63
C ASN A 827 -21.17 -37.71 16.04
N ALA A 828 -20.12 -37.10 16.57
CA ALA A 828 -20.21 -36.23 17.74
C ALA A 828 -20.63 -34.82 17.28
N GLU A 829 -21.89 -34.71 16.84
CA GLU A 829 -22.60 -33.66 16.07
C GLU A 829 -21.90 -32.34 15.75
N LYS A 830 -21.30 -31.68 16.76
CA LYS A 830 -20.78 -30.30 16.72
C LYS A 830 -19.30 -30.15 17.11
N GLN A 831 -18.62 -31.27 17.37
CA GLN A 831 -17.16 -31.31 17.51
C GLN A 831 -16.53 -32.12 16.38
N TRP A 832 -16.85 -33.42 16.28
CA TRP A 832 -16.15 -34.34 15.37
C TRP A 832 -17.14 -35.26 14.63
N LYS A 833 -17.07 -35.25 13.30
CA LYS A 833 -17.71 -36.23 12.42
C LYS A 833 -16.67 -37.28 12.05
N LEU A 834 -16.98 -38.55 12.31
CA LEU A 834 -16.14 -39.69 11.95
C LEU A 834 -16.92 -40.72 11.14
N ASN A 835 -16.38 -41.10 9.98
CA ASN A 835 -16.75 -42.34 9.31
C ASN A 835 -15.57 -43.31 9.35
N SER A 836 -15.87 -44.58 9.58
CA SER A 836 -14.86 -45.62 9.73
C SER A 836 -15.40 -46.97 9.29
N GLN A 837 -14.55 -47.74 8.62
CA GLN A 837 -14.89 -49.09 8.17
C GLN A 837 -14.09 -50.13 8.95
N TRP A 838 -14.81 -51.03 9.62
CA TRP A 838 -14.25 -52.05 10.49
C TRP A 838 -14.58 -53.46 9.99
N GLY A 839 -13.58 -54.34 9.96
CA GLY A 839 -13.79 -55.77 9.72
C GLY A 839 -14.12 -56.49 11.03
N LEU A 840 -15.30 -57.10 11.13
CA LEU A 840 -15.66 -57.96 12.26
C LEU A 840 -15.05 -59.36 12.09
N GLY A 841 -14.35 -59.85 13.11
CA GLY A 841 -13.66 -61.14 13.07
C GLY A 841 -12.80 -61.36 14.31
N LYS A 842 -11.83 -62.29 14.25
CA LYS A 842 -10.98 -62.65 15.41
C LYS A 842 -10.13 -61.48 15.96
N GLN A 843 -9.84 -60.47 15.13
CA GLN A 843 -9.14 -59.24 15.50
C GLN A 843 -9.71 -58.07 14.69
N LEU A 844 -9.87 -56.92 15.33
CA LEU A 844 -10.54 -55.73 14.81
C LEU A 844 -9.51 -54.81 14.11
N ARG A 845 -9.80 -54.37 12.88
CA ARG A 845 -8.88 -53.54 12.07
C ARG A 845 -9.60 -52.30 11.55
N LEU A 846 -8.97 -51.13 11.68
CA LEU A 846 -9.42 -49.89 11.04
C LEU A 846 -8.77 -49.80 9.65
N LEU A 847 -9.56 -49.95 8.60
CA LEU A 847 -9.05 -49.96 7.22
C LEU A 847 -8.83 -48.54 6.68
N GLN A 848 -9.68 -47.60 7.10
CA GLN A 848 -9.66 -46.19 6.73
C GLN A 848 -10.62 -45.40 7.63
N GLY A 849 -10.41 -44.09 7.72
CA GLY A 849 -11.37 -43.20 8.36
C GLY A 849 -11.05 -41.72 8.16
N ASN A 850 -12.09 -40.90 8.20
CA ASN A 850 -11.96 -39.44 8.29
C ASN A 850 -12.48 -38.99 9.66
N LEU A 851 -11.86 -37.95 10.23
CA LEU A 851 -12.21 -37.31 11.50
C LEU A 851 -12.23 -35.79 11.26
N VAL A 852 -13.33 -35.27 10.74
CA VAL A 852 -13.44 -33.83 10.46
C VAL A 852 -14.18 -33.10 11.55
N SER A 853 -13.75 -31.87 11.81
CA SER A 853 -14.51 -30.91 12.57
C SER A 853 -15.91 -30.77 12.01
N SER A 854 -16.91 -30.62 12.88
CA SER A 854 -18.32 -30.59 12.48
C SER A 854 -18.68 -29.53 11.43
N SER A 855 -17.90 -28.45 11.31
CA SER A 855 -18.09 -27.36 10.33
C SER A 855 -17.64 -27.73 8.91
N LEU A 856 -16.95 -28.87 8.74
CA LEU A 856 -16.45 -29.35 7.45
C LEU A 856 -17.28 -30.57 6.99
N LYS A 857 -17.41 -30.72 5.66
CA LYS A 857 -18.18 -31.82 5.06
C LYS A 857 -17.36 -33.11 5.19
N LEU A 858 -17.93 -34.13 5.81
CA LEU A 858 -17.27 -35.42 6.01
C LEU A 858 -16.99 -36.08 4.65
N PRO A 859 -15.74 -36.35 4.26
CA PRO A 859 -15.43 -37.00 2.98
C PRO A 859 -15.97 -38.42 2.94
N GLU A 860 -16.32 -38.90 1.74
CA GLU A 860 -16.61 -40.32 1.55
C GLU A 860 -15.37 -41.18 1.82
N LEU A 861 -15.59 -42.42 2.25
CA LEU A 861 -14.53 -43.38 2.50
C LEU A 861 -13.92 -43.83 1.17
N SER A 862 -12.65 -43.54 0.97
CA SER A 862 -11.92 -43.76 -0.30
C SER A 862 -11.42 -45.22 -0.44
N SER A 863 -10.52 -45.47 -1.40
CA SER A 863 -9.76 -46.72 -1.47
C SER A 863 -8.35 -46.62 -0.87
N GLN A 864 -7.93 -45.43 -0.40
CA GLN A 864 -6.59 -45.17 0.14
C GLN A 864 -6.58 -45.25 1.67
N GLN A 865 -5.59 -45.95 2.23
CA GLN A 865 -5.42 -46.12 3.69
C GLN A 865 -4.77 -44.88 4.31
N ARG A 866 -5.57 -43.83 4.58
CA ARG A 866 -5.15 -42.57 5.23
C ARG A 866 -6.10 -42.26 6.39
N LEU A 867 -5.60 -41.51 7.38
CA LEU A 867 -6.42 -40.82 8.37
C LEU A 867 -6.49 -39.32 8.03
N THR A 868 -7.67 -38.84 7.63
CA THR A 868 -7.87 -37.41 7.34
C THR A 868 -8.46 -36.72 8.56
N ILE A 869 -7.79 -35.71 9.10
CA ILE A 869 -8.22 -34.92 10.24
C ILE A 869 -8.45 -33.48 9.78
N ALA A 870 -9.53 -32.86 10.23
CA ALA A 870 -9.72 -31.42 10.05
C ALA A 870 -10.25 -30.81 11.34
N LEU A 871 -9.75 -29.64 11.75
CA LEU A 871 -10.00 -29.05 13.06
C LEU A 871 -10.68 -27.66 12.91
N LYS A 872 -11.25 -27.11 13.99
CA LYS A 872 -11.66 -25.68 14.00
C LYS A 872 -10.43 -24.80 14.21
N GLY A 873 -10.53 -23.51 13.91
CA GLY A 873 -9.44 -22.57 14.10
C GLY A 873 -8.88 -22.58 15.52
N LEU A 874 -7.56 -22.48 15.62
CA LEU A 874 -6.82 -22.61 16.89
C LEU A 874 -6.16 -21.29 17.30
N GLU A 875 -6.08 -21.09 18.62
CA GLU A 875 -5.24 -20.06 19.23
C GLU A 875 -3.81 -20.61 19.43
N GLY A 876 -2.82 -19.75 19.22
CA GLY A 876 -1.46 -20.17 18.87
C GLY A 876 -0.68 -20.98 19.92
N ASP A 877 -1.02 -20.88 21.20
CA ASP A 877 -0.35 -21.64 22.26
C ASP A 877 -0.69 -23.15 22.23
N LYS A 878 -1.83 -23.53 21.64
CA LYS A 878 -2.36 -24.91 21.61
C LYS A 878 -1.95 -25.72 20.38
N TRP A 879 -1.47 -25.07 19.31
CA TRP A 879 -1.21 -25.73 18.03
C TRP A 879 -0.02 -26.70 18.07
N LEU A 880 1.13 -26.25 18.59
CA LEU A 880 2.35 -27.06 18.60
C LEU A 880 2.24 -28.34 19.47
N PRO A 881 1.64 -28.32 20.68
CA PRO A 881 1.37 -29.54 21.44
C PRO A 881 0.46 -30.53 20.69
N THR A 882 -0.54 -30.02 19.97
CA THR A 882 -1.50 -30.83 19.21
C THR A 882 -0.82 -31.63 18.09
N LEU A 883 0.06 -30.98 17.30
CA LEU A 883 0.84 -31.65 16.26
C LEU A 883 1.74 -32.77 16.82
N MET A 884 2.37 -32.50 17.97
CA MET A 884 3.26 -33.47 18.63
C MET A 884 2.48 -34.68 19.18
N ALA A 885 1.23 -34.53 19.59
CA ALA A 885 0.38 -35.64 20.02
C ALA A 885 0.08 -36.63 18.88
N PHE A 886 -0.34 -36.14 17.70
CA PHE A 886 -0.70 -36.98 16.56
C PHE A 886 0.47 -37.80 16.00
N SER A 887 1.70 -37.32 16.15
CA SER A 887 2.92 -38.06 15.73
C SER A 887 3.18 -39.35 16.53
N SER A 888 2.49 -39.58 17.65
CA SER A 888 2.77 -40.68 18.60
C SER A 888 1.90 -41.95 18.44
N LEU A 889 0.97 -41.98 17.47
CA LEU A 889 -0.16 -42.94 17.43
C LEU A 889 0.10 -44.31 16.76
N THR A 890 1.35 -44.74 16.54
CA THR A 890 1.71 -45.95 15.75
C THR A 890 2.66 -46.91 16.50
N PRO A 891 2.70 -48.23 16.21
CA PRO A 891 2.12 -49.20 17.16
C PRO A 891 3.14 -50.04 17.94
N SER A 892 2.75 -50.44 19.16
CA SER A 892 3.29 -51.63 19.85
C SER A 892 2.15 -52.48 20.44
N GLU A 893 2.28 -53.80 20.27
CA GLU A 893 1.55 -54.94 20.87
C GLU A 893 0.01 -54.89 21.09
N ASN A 894 -0.75 -54.02 20.39
CA ASN A 894 -2.20 -53.93 20.56
C ASN A 894 -3.05 -54.70 19.52
N LYS A 895 -4.25 -55.12 19.93
CA LYS A 895 -5.22 -55.92 19.12
C LYS A 895 -5.92 -55.13 18.00
N ILE A 896 -5.51 -53.89 17.72
CA ILE A 896 -6.11 -52.95 16.76
C ILE A 896 -4.97 -52.18 16.06
N THR A 897 -5.08 -51.95 14.74
CA THR A 897 -4.04 -51.35 13.88
C THR A 897 -4.54 -50.08 13.16
N PHE A 898 -3.66 -49.09 12.94
CA PHE A 898 -3.93 -47.76 12.34
C PHE A 898 -3.05 -47.47 11.09
N PRO A 899 -3.40 -46.48 10.24
CA PRO A 899 -2.63 -46.09 9.03
C PRO A 899 -1.39 -45.22 9.30
N ASP A 900 -0.43 -45.20 8.36
CA ASP A 900 0.88 -44.50 8.49
C ASP A 900 0.89 -43.01 8.06
N ASN A 901 -0.21 -42.50 7.48
CA ASN A 901 -0.31 -41.13 6.96
C ASN A 901 -1.50 -40.39 7.60
N VAL A 902 -1.23 -39.20 8.15
CA VAL A 902 -2.22 -38.33 8.79
C VAL A 902 -2.20 -36.95 8.13
N HIS A 903 -3.32 -36.52 7.54
CA HIS A 903 -3.47 -35.16 7.02
C HIS A 903 -4.28 -34.31 8.00
N ILE A 904 -3.83 -33.09 8.34
CA ILE A 904 -4.52 -32.15 9.23
C ILE A 904 -4.82 -30.87 8.44
N SER A 905 -6.03 -30.32 8.58
CA SER A 905 -6.36 -28.99 8.04
C SER A 905 -7.13 -28.11 9.04
N LEU A 906 -6.89 -26.80 8.97
CA LEU A 906 -7.51 -25.74 9.76
C LEU A 906 -8.08 -24.66 8.82
N PRO A 907 -9.18 -23.97 9.18
CA PRO A 907 -9.64 -22.79 8.45
C PRO A 907 -8.74 -21.58 8.71
N ASP A 908 -8.33 -21.38 9.97
CA ASP A 908 -7.42 -20.32 10.40
C ASP A 908 -6.66 -20.70 11.68
N LEU A 909 -5.56 -19.99 11.93
CA LEU A 909 -4.71 -20.15 13.11
C LEU A 909 -4.21 -18.77 13.52
N ASN A 910 -4.43 -18.36 14.77
CA ASN A 910 -3.87 -17.10 15.29
C ASN A 910 -2.59 -17.40 16.09
N LEU A 911 -1.43 -17.28 15.45
CA LEU A 911 -0.13 -17.65 16.02
C LEU A 911 0.89 -16.51 15.83
N ALA A 912 1.64 -16.21 16.90
CA ALA A 912 2.72 -15.20 16.92
C ALA A 912 2.31 -13.77 16.49
N GLY A 913 1.07 -13.35 16.82
CA GLY A 913 0.58 -12.00 16.50
C GLY A 913 0.10 -11.82 15.05
N GLN A 914 -0.09 -12.92 14.34
CA GLN A 914 -0.61 -13.00 12.98
C GLN A 914 -1.70 -14.07 12.85
N LYS A 915 -2.66 -13.82 11.95
CA LYS A 915 -3.60 -14.82 11.44
C LYS A 915 -2.99 -15.55 10.23
N TRP A 916 -2.97 -16.87 10.27
CA TRP A 916 -2.53 -17.76 9.20
C TRP A 916 -3.78 -18.42 8.60
N ASN A 917 -4.00 -18.28 7.29
CA ASN A 917 -5.24 -18.66 6.62
C ASN A 917 -5.10 -20.01 5.90
N ASN A 918 -6.11 -20.86 6.08
CA ASN A 918 -6.18 -22.24 5.61
C ASN A 918 -4.91 -23.10 5.86
N PRO A 919 -4.29 -23.12 7.06
CA PRO A 919 -3.10 -23.91 7.29
C PRO A 919 -3.41 -25.41 7.30
N GLN A 920 -2.74 -26.15 6.41
CA GLN A 920 -2.76 -27.60 6.33
C GLN A 920 -1.40 -28.17 6.78
N THR A 921 -1.40 -29.39 7.31
CA THR A 921 -0.21 -30.10 7.77
C THR A 921 -0.34 -31.60 7.52
N GLU A 922 0.50 -32.17 6.67
CA GLU A 922 0.59 -33.62 6.48
C GLU A 922 1.70 -34.21 7.36
N ILE A 923 1.35 -35.15 8.23
CA ILE A 923 2.27 -35.89 9.10
C ILE A 923 2.52 -37.27 8.47
N MET A 924 3.78 -37.54 8.14
CA MET A 924 4.25 -38.81 7.59
C MET A 924 5.33 -39.38 8.49
N ARG A 925 5.13 -40.61 8.97
CA ARG A 925 6.21 -41.35 9.66
C ARG A 925 7.08 -42.06 8.63
N VAL A 926 8.37 -41.74 8.65
CA VAL A 926 9.40 -42.45 7.88
C VAL A 926 10.28 -43.26 8.85
N ARG A 927 11.10 -44.18 8.34
CA ARG A 927 11.91 -45.08 9.18
C ARG A 927 12.93 -44.39 10.11
N GLU A 928 13.18 -43.10 9.89
CA GLU A 928 14.23 -42.32 10.55
C GLU A 928 13.69 -41.14 11.38
N GLY A 929 12.37 -40.91 11.36
CA GLY A 929 11.75 -39.74 12.01
C GLY A 929 10.33 -39.43 11.54
N VAL A 930 9.84 -38.27 11.95
CA VAL A 930 8.51 -37.75 11.58
C VAL A 930 8.67 -36.51 10.71
N LYS A 931 8.03 -36.49 9.55
CA LYS A 931 7.96 -35.34 8.65
C LYS A 931 6.60 -34.66 8.76
N PHE A 932 6.60 -33.34 8.97
CA PHE A 932 5.43 -32.45 8.98
C PHE A 932 5.52 -31.54 7.75
N ALA A 933 4.69 -31.73 6.73
CA ALA A 933 4.64 -30.85 5.56
C ALA A 933 3.52 -29.81 5.73
N PHE A 934 3.87 -28.53 5.75
CA PHE A 934 2.97 -27.39 5.97
C PHE A 934 2.59 -26.71 4.65
N SER A 935 1.30 -26.39 4.48
CA SER A 935 0.82 -25.59 3.35
C SER A 935 -0.41 -24.76 3.71
N GLY A 936 -0.31 -23.45 3.57
CA GLY A 936 -1.39 -22.46 3.67
C GLY A 936 -1.06 -21.24 2.82
N SER A 937 -1.81 -20.15 2.99
CA SER A 937 -1.60 -18.91 2.22
C SER A 937 -0.26 -18.22 2.59
N GLU A 938 0.09 -18.18 3.88
CA GLU A 938 1.26 -17.45 4.38
C GLU A 938 2.45 -18.36 4.74
N LEU A 939 2.31 -19.68 4.68
CA LEU A 939 3.40 -20.63 4.95
C LEU A 939 3.31 -21.86 4.05
N ARG A 940 4.42 -22.20 3.38
CA ARG A 940 4.59 -23.47 2.67
C ARG A 940 5.98 -24.02 2.93
N GLY A 941 6.08 -25.26 3.38
CA GLY A 941 7.37 -25.89 3.70
C GLY A 941 7.22 -27.25 4.35
N ASP A 942 8.28 -27.77 4.96
CA ASP A 942 8.24 -28.94 5.81
C ASP A 942 9.24 -28.87 6.97
N VAL A 943 8.94 -29.63 8.03
CA VAL A 943 9.81 -29.84 9.18
C VAL A 943 10.00 -31.34 9.38
N PHE A 944 11.24 -31.80 9.39
CA PHE A 944 11.59 -33.17 9.72
C PHE A 944 12.23 -33.25 11.12
N ILE A 945 11.59 -34.03 11.99
CA ILE A 945 12.04 -34.31 13.35
C ILE A 945 12.59 -35.75 13.38
N PRO A 946 13.92 -35.94 13.43
CA PRO A 946 14.54 -37.26 13.53
C PRO A 946 14.31 -37.89 14.91
N GLU A 947 14.28 -39.24 14.98
CA GLU A 947 14.17 -39.95 16.28
C GLU A 947 15.47 -39.89 17.11
N ALA A 948 16.60 -39.57 16.49
CA ALA A 948 17.88 -39.31 17.15
C ALA A 948 18.00 -37.85 17.62
N SER A 949 18.91 -37.57 18.57
CA SER A 949 19.20 -36.22 19.09
C SER A 949 20.00 -35.32 18.11
N THR A 950 19.62 -35.34 16.83
CA THR A 950 20.12 -34.48 15.75
C THR A 950 19.21 -33.26 15.55
N PRO A 951 19.68 -32.17 14.92
CA PRO A 951 18.86 -30.97 14.69
C PRO A 951 17.58 -31.27 13.89
N TRP A 952 16.52 -30.51 14.17
CA TRP A 952 15.30 -30.52 13.35
C TRP A 952 15.60 -29.84 12.01
N GLN A 953 15.19 -30.43 10.90
CA GLN A 953 15.38 -29.83 9.57
C GLN A 953 14.11 -29.07 9.19
N VAL A 954 14.22 -27.76 8.93
CA VAL A 954 13.09 -26.85 8.64
C VAL A 954 13.27 -26.27 7.23
N ASN A 955 12.53 -26.79 6.26
CA ASN A 955 12.62 -26.41 4.85
C ASN A 955 11.40 -25.58 4.45
N ILE A 956 11.49 -24.26 4.50
CA ILE A 956 10.42 -23.32 4.12
C ILE A 956 10.58 -22.93 2.64
N ASN A 957 9.57 -23.21 1.83
CA ASN A 957 9.53 -22.77 0.44
C ASN A 957 9.01 -21.32 0.32
N TYR A 958 8.04 -20.95 1.16
CA TYR A 958 7.43 -19.62 1.20
C TYR A 958 6.99 -19.30 2.63
N LEU A 959 7.28 -18.09 3.11
CA LEU A 959 6.79 -17.54 4.38
C LEU A 959 6.41 -16.08 4.18
N TYR A 960 5.23 -15.69 4.66
CA TYR A 960 4.83 -14.30 4.84
C TYR A 960 4.47 -14.05 6.30
N PHE A 961 5.37 -13.39 7.04
CA PHE A 961 5.15 -13.02 8.43
C PHE A 961 4.91 -11.51 8.58
N ASN A 962 3.84 -11.09 9.24
CA ASN A 962 3.56 -9.69 9.56
C ASN A 962 2.94 -9.60 10.96
N GLY A 963 3.81 -9.71 11.98
CA GLY A 963 3.39 -9.78 13.39
C GLY A 963 3.07 -8.41 13.96
N THR A 964 1.84 -8.23 14.47
CA THR A 964 1.44 -6.99 15.15
C THR A 964 2.08 -6.89 16.54
N SER A 965 3.18 -6.14 16.67
CA SER A 965 3.64 -5.69 17.99
C SER A 965 2.74 -4.56 18.48
N SER A 966 2.17 -4.68 19.68
CA SER A 966 1.34 -3.65 20.31
C SER A 966 2.17 -2.41 20.69
N ALA A 967 2.36 -1.51 19.74
CA ALA A 967 2.93 -0.18 19.94
C ALA A 967 1.92 0.88 19.48
N GLN A 968 1.58 1.78 20.40
CA GLN A 968 0.41 2.65 20.35
C GLN A 968 0.74 4.04 19.78
N GLU A 969 -0.17 4.56 18.94
CA GLU A 969 -0.39 5.98 18.55
C GLU A 969 0.78 6.83 18.01
N ASP A 970 0.66 7.22 16.74
CA ASP A 970 0.98 8.53 16.16
C ASP A 970 2.08 9.38 16.83
N LYS A 971 3.34 8.96 16.65
CA LYS A 971 4.48 9.90 16.59
C LYS A 971 5.42 9.52 15.45
N PRO A 972 5.97 10.50 14.70
CA PRO A 972 7.03 10.22 13.74
C PRO A 972 8.22 9.59 14.48
N LEU A 973 8.87 8.60 13.84
CA LEU A 973 9.89 7.70 14.40
C LEU A 973 10.97 8.37 15.28
N LYS A 974 10.61 8.68 16.52
CA LYS A 974 11.53 8.67 17.66
C LYS A 974 11.75 7.20 17.98
N MET A 975 12.97 6.71 17.77
CA MET A 975 13.37 5.36 18.17
C MET A 975 13.09 5.22 19.67
N ALA A 976 12.03 4.48 20.00
CA ALA A 976 11.39 4.61 21.30
C ALA A 976 12.08 3.75 22.35
N ASN A 977 12.71 4.40 23.32
CA ASN A 977 13.09 3.78 24.60
C ASN A 977 11.83 3.49 25.43
N ILE A 978 11.02 2.52 25.00
CA ILE A 978 9.91 1.96 25.77
C ILE A 978 10.04 0.44 25.74
N SER A 979 10.72 -0.11 26.73
CA SER A 979 10.63 -1.53 27.06
C SER A 979 9.21 -1.83 27.53
N ASP A 980 8.38 -2.41 26.65
CA ASP A 980 7.02 -2.81 27.00
C ASP A 980 7.02 -3.88 28.11
N PRO A 981 6.42 -3.61 29.30
CA PRO A 981 6.30 -4.60 30.37
C PRO A 981 5.48 -5.84 29.99
N ASN A 982 4.65 -5.75 28.94
CA ASN A 982 3.77 -6.83 28.47
C ASN A 982 4.38 -7.67 27.32
N ALA A 983 5.60 -7.38 26.88
CA ALA A 983 6.29 -8.17 25.86
C ALA A 983 6.39 -9.66 26.27
N LEU A 984 6.07 -10.56 25.33
CA LEU A 984 6.06 -12.01 25.53
C LEU A 984 7.37 -12.53 26.17
N LYS A 985 7.26 -13.08 27.39
CA LYS A 985 8.38 -13.68 28.13
C LYS A 985 8.80 -15.02 27.51
N PHE A 986 9.62 -14.95 26.47
CA PHE A 986 10.19 -16.10 25.77
C PHE A 986 11.55 -16.50 26.40
N SER A 987 11.68 -17.75 26.84
CA SER A 987 12.96 -18.29 27.33
C SER A 987 13.72 -19.06 26.24
N ILE A 988 14.99 -18.71 26.06
CA ILE A 988 15.90 -19.29 25.07
C ILE A 988 16.22 -20.76 25.42
N ARG A 989 15.99 -21.14 26.69
CA ARG A 989 16.24 -22.50 27.24
C ARG A 989 15.29 -23.58 26.73
N ASN A 990 14.24 -23.22 25.99
CA ASN A 990 13.24 -24.17 25.46
C ASN A 990 13.30 -24.36 23.94
N VAL A 991 14.25 -23.72 23.23
CA VAL A 991 14.37 -23.80 21.76
C VAL A 991 15.28 -24.97 21.37
N PRO A 992 14.80 -25.97 20.59
CA PRO A 992 15.62 -27.10 20.15
C PRO A 992 16.70 -26.67 19.16
N SER A 993 17.63 -27.57 18.85
CA SER A 993 18.58 -27.34 17.75
C SER A 993 17.86 -27.52 16.40
N ILE A 994 18.01 -26.57 15.49
CA ILE A 994 17.25 -26.45 14.24
C ILE A 994 18.20 -26.06 13.11
N ASP A 995 18.25 -26.85 12.04
CA ASP A 995 18.82 -26.47 10.76
C ASP A 995 17.66 -25.96 9.87
N PHE A 996 17.70 -24.70 9.43
CA PHE A 996 16.62 -24.09 8.64
C PHE A 996 17.10 -23.58 7.28
N GLU A 997 16.23 -23.70 6.27
CA GLU A 997 16.31 -23.04 4.96
C GLU A 997 14.93 -22.40 4.69
N CYS A 998 14.92 -21.18 4.18
CA CYS A 998 13.75 -20.49 3.64
C CYS A 998 14.08 -19.99 2.24
N ARG A 999 13.27 -20.32 1.24
CA ARG A 999 13.52 -19.90 -0.16
C ARG A 999 12.99 -18.51 -0.48
N GLU A 1000 11.82 -18.19 0.03
CA GLU A 1000 11.19 -16.88 -0.12
C GLU A 1000 10.54 -16.49 1.20
N CYS A 1001 11.23 -15.67 2.00
CA CYS A 1001 10.76 -15.20 3.30
C CYS A 1001 10.42 -13.71 3.25
N TRP A 1002 9.20 -13.35 3.61
CA TRP A 1002 8.73 -11.99 3.83
C TRP A 1002 8.52 -11.76 5.33
N VAL A 1003 8.96 -10.62 5.87
CA VAL A 1003 8.80 -10.22 7.27
C VAL A 1003 8.38 -8.75 7.34
N ASN A 1004 7.25 -8.46 7.99
CA ASN A 1004 6.64 -7.14 8.15
C ASN A 1004 6.51 -6.37 6.82
N GLY A 1005 6.10 -7.07 5.76
CA GLY A 1005 5.96 -6.52 4.40
C GLY A 1005 7.27 -6.42 3.60
N LEU A 1006 8.43 -6.69 4.20
CA LEU A 1006 9.73 -6.68 3.53
C LEU A 1006 10.10 -8.10 3.06
N LEU A 1007 10.37 -8.28 1.76
CA LEU A 1007 10.97 -9.51 1.26
C LEU A 1007 12.41 -9.59 1.77
N LEU A 1008 12.75 -10.60 2.57
CA LEU A 1008 14.11 -10.89 3.01
C LEU A 1008 14.88 -11.75 2.00
N GLY A 1009 14.17 -12.46 1.12
CA GLY A 1009 14.72 -13.37 0.12
C GLY A 1009 14.96 -14.78 0.67
N LYS A 1010 16.05 -15.41 0.21
CA LYS A 1010 16.49 -16.71 0.71
C LYS A 1010 17.19 -16.54 2.05
N MET A 1011 16.88 -17.37 3.05
CA MET A 1011 17.61 -17.46 4.30
C MET A 1011 18.01 -18.91 4.61
N GLU A 1012 19.14 -19.14 5.26
CA GLU A 1012 19.57 -20.47 5.72
C GLU A 1012 20.44 -20.36 6.97
N GLY A 1013 20.49 -21.39 7.83
CA GLY A 1013 21.34 -21.40 9.02
C GLY A 1013 21.09 -22.57 9.98
N SER A 1014 21.99 -22.73 10.96
CA SER A 1014 21.93 -23.80 11.97
C SER A 1014 21.94 -23.21 13.39
N LEU A 1015 20.83 -23.37 14.09
CA LEU A 1015 20.64 -23.03 15.50
C LEU A 1015 21.02 -24.23 16.38
N LYS A 1016 21.94 -24.03 17.32
CA LYS A 1016 22.40 -25.07 18.26
C LYS A 1016 22.22 -24.64 19.70
N GLN A 1017 21.51 -25.45 20.47
CA GLN A 1017 21.23 -25.17 21.87
C GLN A 1017 22.33 -25.74 22.77
N ASN A 1018 22.88 -24.94 23.69
CA ASN A 1018 23.89 -25.40 24.64
C ASN A 1018 23.86 -24.56 25.94
N GLN A 1019 23.68 -25.21 27.10
CA GLN A 1019 23.83 -24.63 28.45
C GLN A 1019 23.11 -23.28 28.70
N GLY A 1020 21.92 -23.09 28.13
CA GLY A 1020 21.13 -21.85 28.30
C GLY A 1020 21.52 -20.71 27.36
N ALA A 1021 22.33 -21.01 26.34
CA ALA A 1021 22.53 -20.16 25.17
C ALA A 1021 22.14 -20.89 23.88
N LEU A 1022 21.73 -20.10 22.88
CA LEU A 1022 21.38 -20.55 21.54
C LEU A 1022 22.36 -19.92 20.54
N PHE A 1023 23.03 -20.77 19.75
CA PHE A 1023 24.11 -20.41 18.83
C PHE A 1023 23.60 -20.49 17.39
N LEU A 1024 23.53 -19.35 16.69
CA LEU A 1024 23.32 -19.31 15.24
C LEU A 1024 24.67 -19.49 14.54
N THR A 1025 24.77 -20.53 13.72
CA THR A 1025 25.96 -20.89 12.94
C THR A 1025 25.61 -21.03 11.47
N GLY A 1026 26.44 -20.47 10.58
CA GLY A 1026 26.22 -20.52 9.14
C GLY A 1026 24.99 -19.74 8.66
N GLY A 1027 24.51 -18.76 9.43
CA GLY A 1027 23.40 -17.91 9.03
C GLY A 1027 23.73 -17.15 7.75
N LYS A 1028 22.89 -17.24 6.74
CA LYS A 1028 23.00 -16.51 5.48
C LYS A 1028 21.62 -16.01 5.04
N LEU A 1029 21.57 -14.81 4.50
CA LEU A 1029 20.41 -14.19 3.85
C LEU A 1029 20.88 -13.67 2.49
N GLU A 1030 20.11 -13.90 1.43
CA GLU A 1030 20.45 -13.55 0.05
C GLU A 1030 19.18 -13.13 -0.71
N ASN A 1031 19.20 -11.92 -1.26
CA ASN A 1031 18.11 -11.37 -2.07
C ASN A 1031 18.65 -10.64 -3.29
N SER A 1032 17.78 -10.03 -4.10
CA SER A 1032 18.15 -9.34 -5.34
C SER A 1032 19.09 -8.14 -5.17
N SER A 1033 19.24 -7.61 -3.94
CA SER A 1033 20.03 -6.41 -3.64
C SER A 1033 21.30 -6.69 -2.83
N GLY A 1034 21.44 -7.88 -2.22
CA GLY A 1034 22.61 -8.19 -1.41
C GLY A 1034 22.59 -9.53 -0.69
N GLN A 1035 23.73 -9.81 -0.04
CA GLN A 1035 23.99 -11.01 0.75
C GLN A 1035 24.48 -10.63 2.15
N LEU A 1036 23.77 -11.10 3.18
CA LEU A 1036 24.19 -11.07 4.58
C LEU A 1036 24.67 -12.47 5.00
N SER A 1037 25.72 -12.56 5.80
CA SER A 1037 26.16 -13.78 6.46
C SER A 1037 26.42 -13.46 7.94
N VAL A 1038 25.80 -14.19 8.86
CA VAL A 1038 25.80 -13.86 10.29
C VAL A 1038 25.89 -15.11 11.15
N ASN A 1039 26.71 -15.05 12.20
CA ASN A 1039 26.72 -15.98 13.30
C ASN A 1039 26.28 -15.22 14.56
N GLY A 1040 25.64 -15.90 15.50
CA GLY A 1040 25.05 -15.26 16.67
C GLY A 1040 25.10 -16.13 17.92
N VAL A 1041 25.05 -15.48 19.07
CA VAL A 1041 24.87 -16.12 20.38
C VAL A 1041 23.83 -15.32 21.16
N TRP A 1042 22.82 -16.02 21.65
CA TRP A 1042 21.77 -15.47 22.51
C TRP A 1042 21.81 -16.21 23.83
N SER A 1043 22.15 -15.51 24.92
CA SER A 1043 22.37 -16.11 26.25
C SER A 1043 21.46 -15.49 27.30
N GLU A 1044 20.81 -16.35 28.09
CA GLU A 1044 19.87 -15.97 29.16
C GLU A 1044 20.48 -16.25 30.54
N ASP A 1045 20.72 -15.19 31.33
CA ASP A 1045 21.30 -15.33 32.66
C ASP A 1045 20.33 -15.96 33.67
N ASN A 1046 20.84 -16.30 34.87
CA ASN A 1046 20.03 -16.92 35.92
C ASN A 1046 18.98 -15.97 36.55
N THR A 1047 18.91 -14.71 36.12
CA THR A 1047 17.88 -13.72 36.49
C THR A 1047 16.86 -13.49 35.38
N GLY A 1048 16.94 -14.24 34.27
CA GLY A 1048 16.05 -14.13 33.12
C GLY A 1048 16.39 -12.97 32.18
N LYS A 1049 17.61 -12.39 32.28
CA LYS A 1049 18.05 -11.33 31.37
C LYS A 1049 18.76 -11.94 30.16
N SER A 1050 18.19 -11.70 28.99
CA SER A 1050 18.78 -12.11 27.72
C SER A 1050 19.83 -11.10 27.24
N THR A 1051 20.83 -11.61 26.54
CA THR A 1051 21.88 -10.83 25.87
C THR A 1051 22.10 -11.40 24.48
N THR A 1052 22.19 -10.52 23.49
CA THR A 1052 22.39 -10.88 22.08
C THR A 1052 23.77 -10.44 21.62
N LYS A 1053 24.48 -11.31 20.91
CA LYS A 1053 25.71 -10.99 20.17
C LYS A 1053 25.60 -11.51 18.75
N LEU A 1054 25.87 -10.68 17.75
CA LEU A 1054 25.92 -11.05 16.33
C LEU A 1054 27.27 -10.63 15.73
N ILE A 1055 27.87 -11.52 14.95
CA ILE A 1055 29.07 -11.25 14.14
C ILE A 1055 28.75 -11.63 12.70
N GLY A 1056 28.88 -10.70 11.76
CA GLY A 1056 28.48 -10.93 10.39
C GLY A 1056 29.22 -10.12 9.34
N LYS A 1057 28.93 -10.43 8.08
CA LYS A 1057 29.41 -9.75 6.88
C LYS A 1057 28.22 -9.45 5.98
N LEU A 1058 28.12 -8.20 5.50
CA LEU A 1058 27.09 -7.73 4.58
C LEU A 1058 27.76 -7.35 3.26
N LYS A 1059 27.15 -7.73 2.14
CA LYS A 1059 27.56 -7.36 0.78
C LYS A 1059 26.36 -6.88 -0.02
N ALA A 1060 26.56 -5.86 -0.86
CA ALA A 1060 25.60 -5.42 -1.87
C ALA A 1060 26.36 -5.04 -3.15
N GLU A 1061 25.74 -5.23 -4.32
CA GLU A 1061 26.32 -4.77 -5.59
C GLU A 1061 26.13 -3.26 -5.77
N GLU A 1062 24.96 -2.74 -5.37
CA GLU A 1062 24.69 -1.30 -5.25
C GLU A 1062 24.01 -1.02 -3.89
N ILE A 1063 24.67 -0.23 -3.04
CA ILE A 1063 24.23 0.04 -1.66
C ILE A 1063 22.88 0.79 -1.59
N ASP A 1064 22.61 1.62 -2.59
CA ASP A 1064 21.36 2.35 -2.80
C ASP A 1064 20.20 1.45 -3.21
N GLU A 1065 20.43 0.47 -4.09
CA GLU A 1065 19.42 -0.56 -4.37
C GLU A 1065 19.08 -1.34 -3.10
N MET A 1066 20.09 -1.75 -2.32
CA MET A 1066 19.87 -2.44 -1.03
C MET A 1066 19.15 -1.55 -0.01
N ALA A 1067 19.49 -0.26 0.08
CA ALA A 1067 18.78 0.66 0.96
C ALA A 1067 17.32 0.84 0.53
N ALA A 1068 17.07 1.06 -0.77
CA ALA A 1068 15.74 1.25 -1.33
C ALA A 1068 14.87 -0.01 -1.18
N TYR A 1069 15.46 -1.19 -1.34
CA TYR A 1069 14.83 -2.49 -1.12
C TYR A 1069 14.28 -2.66 0.30
N PHE A 1070 14.95 -2.07 1.31
CA PHE A 1070 14.47 -2.02 2.70
C PHE A 1070 13.69 -0.74 3.03
N GLY A 1071 13.33 0.08 2.05
CA GLY A 1071 12.50 1.29 2.23
C GLY A 1071 13.25 2.57 2.62
N TYR A 1072 14.57 2.61 2.47
CA TYR A 1072 15.41 3.77 2.83
C TYR A 1072 16.07 4.41 1.60
N ILE A 1073 16.18 5.74 1.60
CA ILE A 1073 16.94 6.48 0.56
C ILE A 1073 18.21 7.03 1.22
N ILE A 1074 19.36 6.75 0.61
CA ILE A 1074 20.68 7.20 1.06
C ILE A 1074 21.33 8.08 -0.01
N PRO A 1075 22.22 9.03 0.35
CA PRO A 1075 22.85 9.92 -0.61
C PRO A 1075 24.00 9.29 -1.43
N ILE A 1076 24.36 8.04 -1.12
CA ILE A 1076 25.43 7.30 -1.76
C ILE A 1076 24.81 6.32 -2.74
N ILE A 1077 25.10 6.46 -4.02
CA ILE A 1077 24.51 5.63 -5.09
C ILE A 1077 25.57 4.93 -5.95
N GLN A 1078 25.15 3.87 -6.64
CA GLN A 1078 25.95 3.06 -7.57
C GLN A 1078 27.28 2.59 -6.97
N SER A 1079 27.25 2.10 -5.73
CA SER A 1079 28.46 1.67 -5.03
C SER A 1079 28.34 0.30 -4.38
N PRO A 1080 29.22 -0.66 -4.71
CA PRO A 1080 29.27 -1.95 -4.05
C PRO A 1080 29.69 -1.82 -2.59
N LEU A 1081 28.92 -2.43 -1.68
CA LEU A 1081 29.21 -2.46 -0.25
C LEU A 1081 29.85 -3.81 0.14
N ALA A 1082 30.88 -3.76 0.98
CA ALA A 1082 31.31 -4.87 1.81
C ALA A 1082 31.52 -4.37 3.26
N ALA A 1083 30.74 -4.88 4.20
CA ALA A 1083 30.85 -4.55 5.62
C ALA A 1083 31.03 -5.80 6.48
N GLU A 1084 31.78 -5.67 7.58
CA GLU A 1084 31.93 -6.67 8.64
C GLU A 1084 31.54 -6.01 9.97
N PHE A 1085 30.77 -6.71 10.81
CA PHE A 1085 30.29 -6.17 12.08
C PHE A 1085 30.35 -7.20 13.20
N SER A 1086 30.49 -6.71 14.43
CA SER A 1086 30.45 -7.48 15.68
C SER A 1086 29.68 -6.67 16.72
N LEU A 1087 28.38 -6.90 16.83
CA LEU A 1087 27.43 -6.12 17.63
C LEU A 1087 26.88 -6.94 18.80
N GLN A 1088 26.61 -6.29 19.93
CA GLN A 1088 25.92 -6.89 21.06
C GLN A 1088 24.99 -5.89 21.75
N TRP A 1089 23.89 -6.39 22.32
CA TRP A 1089 22.89 -5.60 23.05
C TRP A 1089 22.16 -6.47 24.09
N ARG A 1090 21.35 -5.85 24.95
CA ARG A 1090 20.48 -6.56 25.91
C ARG A 1090 19.16 -6.97 25.25
N ASN A 1091 18.54 -8.01 25.79
CA ASN A 1091 17.34 -8.67 25.27
C ASN A 1091 17.61 -9.53 24.01
N THR A 1092 16.52 -10.01 23.41
CA THR A 1092 16.51 -10.94 22.27
C THR A 1092 16.66 -10.22 20.93
N PRO A 1093 16.94 -10.94 19.82
CA PRO A 1093 17.11 -10.31 18.49
C PRO A 1093 15.91 -9.50 18.01
N TRP A 1094 14.70 -9.98 18.31
CA TRP A 1094 13.43 -9.35 17.94
C TRP A 1094 12.98 -8.24 18.92
N ASN A 1095 13.72 -7.99 20.00
CA ASN A 1095 13.46 -6.90 20.94
C ASN A 1095 14.73 -6.05 21.09
N PHE A 1096 15.04 -5.26 20.06
CA PHE A 1096 16.29 -4.53 19.90
C PHE A 1096 16.35 -3.27 20.77
N GLU A 1097 17.19 -3.27 21.80
CA GLU A 1097 17.37 -2.13 22.73
C GLU A 1097 18.57 -1.26 22.32
N LEU A 1098 18.34 -0.25 21.47
CA LEU A 1098 19.36 0.67 20.93
C LEU A 1098 20.26 1.31 22.01
N ALA A 1099 19.69 1.64 23.18
CA ALA A 1099 20.42 2.21 24.31
C ALA A 1099 21.53 1.30 24.89
N THR A 1100 21.50 0.01 24.56
CA THR A 1100 22.48 -0.99 25.01
C THR A 1100 23.35 -1.53 23.89
N LEU A 1101 23.18 -1.02 22.67
CA LEU A 1101 23.97 -1.41 21.52
C LEU A 1101 25.44 -1.02 21.73
N GLN A 1102 26.33 -1.99 21.58
CA GLN A 1102 27.77 -1.78 21.63
C GLN A 1102 28.48 -2.78 20.68
N GLY A 1103 29.63 -2.41 20.13
CA GLY A 1103 30.37 -3.26 19.19
C GLY A 1103 30.95 -2.50 18.01
N ASP A 1104 31.53 -3.23 17.05
CA ASP A 1104 32.37 -2.67 16.00
C ASP A 1104 31.76 -2.91 14.61
N ILE A 1105 31.91 -1.93 13.71
CA ILE A 1105 31.52 -2.01 12.30
C ILE A 1105 32.70 -1.52 11.45
N LYS A 1106 33.11 -2.32 10.48
CA LYS A 1106 34.07 -1.93 9.45
C LYS A 1106 33.42 -2.06 8.09
N SER A 1107 33.46 -1.04 7.25
CA SER A 1107 32.93 -1.14 5.89
C SER A 1107 33.89 -0.61 4.84
N THR A 1108 33.74 -1.12 3.62
CA THR A 1108 34.35 -0.62 2.40
C THR A 1108 33.27 -0.54 1.34
N LEU A 1109 33.04 0.67 0.83
CA LEU A 1109 32.27 0.91 -0.38
C LEU A 1109 33.27 1.04 -1.54
N GLY A 1110 32.92 0.49 -2.70
CA GLY A 1110 33.72 0.56 -3.93
C GLY A 1110 33.60 1.91 -4.65
N LYS A 1111 33.90 1.93 -5.95
CA LYS A 1111 33.64 3.10 -6.80
C LYS A 1111 32.15 3.45 -6.74
N GLY A 1112 31.82 4.74 -6.78
CA GLY A 1112 30.44 5.21 -6.77
C GLY A 1112 30.35 6.73 -6.73
N ARG A 1113 29.15 7.26 -6.48
CA ARG A 1113 28.93 8.71 -6.37
C ARG A 1113 28.01 9.07 -5.22
N ILE A 1114 28.32 10.18 -4.56
CA ILE A 1114 27.47 10.79 -3.54
C ILE A 1114 26.66 11.87 -4.25
N GLU A 1115 25.37 11.64 -4.46
CA GLU A 1115 24.48 12.62 -5.08
C GLU A 1115 24.07 13.71 -4.10
N LYS A 1116 23.78 14.90 -4.64
CA LYS A 1116 23.14 16.00 -3.92
C LYS A 1116 21.65 15.68 -3.69
N VAL A 1117 21.36 14.70 -2.85
CA VAL A 1117 19.98 14.31 -2.56
C VAL A 1117 19.35 15.29 -1.58
N ASN A 1118 18.23 15.92 -1.97
CA ASN A 1118 17.46 16.85 -1.16
C ASN A 1118 16.62 16.16 -0.05
N VAL A 1119 17.01 14.97 0.44
CA VAL A 1119 16.40 14.39 1.65
C VAL A 1119 16.93 15.08 2.90
N GLY A 1120 16.25 16.16 3.28
CA GLY A 1120 16.52 16.90 4.50
C GLY A 1120 17.87 17.64 4.52
N GLN A 1121 18.29 18.10 5.69
CA GLN A 1121 19.44 19.01 5.80
C GLN A 1121 20.81 18.28 5.77
N ALA A 1122 20.83 16.95 5.67
CA ALA A 1122 22.06 16.17 5.51
C ALA A 1122 22.88 16.58 4.28
N GLY A 1123 22.21 16.98 3.18
CA GLY A 1123 22.86 17.51 1.97
C GLY A 1123 23.68 18.80 2.20
N LYS A 1124 23.51 19.51 3.33
CA LYS A 1124 24.35 20.67 3.68
C LYS A 1124 25.80 20.27 3.96
N LEU A 1125 26.07 19.04 4.38
CA LEU A 1125 27.43 18.54 4.59
C LEU A 1125 28.19 18.32 3.27
N LEU A 1126 27.49 18.07 2.17
CA LEU A 1126 28.11 17.87 0.85
C LEU A 1126 28.54 19.19 0.19
N ARG A 1127 27.99 20.34 0.62
CA ARG A 1127 28.54 21.68 0.27
C ARG A 1127 29.97 21.90 0.77
N LEU A 1128 30.47 21.11 1.73
CA LEU A 1128 31.82 21.26 2.27
C LEU A 1128 32.92 20.81 1.29
N VAL A 1129 32.55 20.06 0.25
CA VAL A 1129 33.48 19.52 -0.74
C VAL A 1129 33.59 20.43 -1.98
N SER A 1130 32.71 21.43 -2.14
CA SER A 1130 32.82 22.45 -3.20
C SER A 1130 33.87 23.51 -2.84
N PHE A 1131 35.15 23.13 -2.90
CA PHE A 1131 36.32 24.02 -2.73
C PHE A 1131 36.20 25.33 -3.55
N ASP A 1132 35.57 25.22 -4.71
CA ASP A 1132 35.30 26.29 -5.68
C ASP A 1132 34.37 27.40 -5.13
N ALA A 1133 33.46 27.07 -4.19
CA ALA A 1133 32.57 28.04 -3.55
C ALA A 1133 33.30 28.99 -2.57
N LEU A 1134 34.45 28.58 -2.04
CA LEU A 1134 35.30 29.40 -1.15
C LEU A 1134 36.22 30.33 -1.94
N LEU A 1135 36.78 29.86 -3.07
CA LEU A 1135 37.62 30.70 -3.93
C LEU A 1135 36.82 31.85 -4.57
N ARG A 1136 35.55 31.59 -4.95
CA ARG A 1136 34.60 32.59 -5.47
C ARG A 1136 34.38 33.78 -4.54
N LYS A 1137 34.32 33.57 -3.21
CA LYS A 1137 34.17 34.67 -2.22
C LYS A 1137 35.34 35.66 -2.21
N LEU A 1138 36.52 35.25 -2.67
CA LEU A 1138 37.69 36.14 -2.82
C LEU A 1138 37.75 36.81 -4.20
N GLN A 1139 36.91 36.39 -5.16
CA GLN A 1139 36.88 36.91 -6.54
C GLN A 1139 35.59 37.68 -6.89
N PHE A 1140 34.61 37.73 -5.98
CA PHE A 1140 33.29 38.35 -6.20
C PHE A 1140 32.51 37.79 -7.42
N ASP A 1141 32.74 36.52 -7.78
CA ASP A 1141 31.98 35.83 -8.82
C ASP A 1141 30.94 34.88 -8.21
N PHE A 1142 29.69 35.00 -8.65
CA PHE A 1142 28.52 34.27 -8.12
C PHE A 1142 27.84 33.38 -9.18
N ARG A 1143 28.62 32.88 -10.14
CA ARG A 1143 28.20 31.85 -11.11
C ARG A 1143 28.53 30.46 -10.56
N ASP A 1144 27.50 29.66 -10.24
CA ASP A 1144 27.58 28.24 -9.90
C ASP A 1144 27.09 27.40 -11.12
N THR A 1145 27.37 26.10 -11.28
CA THR A 1145 27.93 25.08 -10.36
C THR A 1145 28.87 24.14 -11.14
N PHE A 1146 29.77 23.42 -10.46
CA PHE A 1146 30.39 22.18 -10.98
C PHE A 1146 29.85 20.96 -10.20
N SER A 1147 29.45 19.93 -10.98
CA SER A 1147 28.84 18.63 -10.63
C SER A 1147 27.77 18.58 -9.52
N GLU A 1148 26.59 18.03 -9.84
CA GLU A 1148 25.52 17.76 -8.86
C GLU A 1148 25.79 16.51 -7.99
N HIS A 1149 26.95 15.90 -8.17
CA HIS A 1149 27.40 14.67 -7.52
C HIS A 1149 28.91 14.75 -7.22
N PHE A 1150 29.33 14.06 -6.17
CA PHE A 1150 30.72 13.88 -5.79
C PHE A 1150 31.14 12.42 -6.06
N GLU A 1151 32.03 12.21 -7.02
CA GLU A 1151 32.50 10.88 -7.44
C GLU A 1151 33.70 10.43 -6.60
N TYR A 1152 33.75 9.13 -6.28
CA TYR A 1152 34.77 8.56 -5.43
C TYR A 1152 35.13 7.12 -5.82
N ASP A 1153 36.36 6.72 -5.47
CA ASP A 1153 36.94 5.42 -5.79
C ASP A 1153 36.80 4.39 -4.67
N SER A 1154 36.78 4.82 -3.39
CA SER A 1154 36.32 4.00 -2.27
C SER A 1154 35.94 4.81 -1.03
N ILE A 1155 35.04 4.28 -0.18
CA ILE A 1155 34.83 4.78 1.19
C ILE A 1155 35.14 3.66 2.17
N LYS A 1156 36.10 3.87 3.08
CA LYS A 1156 36.49 2.92 4.13
C LYS A 1156 36.10 3.48 5.49
N SER A 1157 35.32 2.74 6.26
CA SER A 1157 34.88 3.13 7.61
C SER A 1157 35.34 2.14 8.67
N GLU A 1158 35.69 2.67 9.83
CA GLU A 1158 35.89 1.93 11.08
C GLU A 1158 35.18 2.71 12.19
N ILE A 1159 34.17 2.06 12.77
CA ILE A 1159 33.15 2.65 13.64
C ILE A 1159 33.00 1.76 14.88
N THR A 1160 33.05 2.35 16.07
CA THR A 1160 32.88 1.66 17.35
C THR A 1160 31.70 2.25 18.14
N ILE A 1161 30.72 1.42 18.47
CA ILE A 1161 29.48 1.79 19.16
C ILE A 1161 29.60 1.43 20.64
N ASN A 1162 29.20 2.32 21.52
CA ASN A 1162 29.13 2.09 22.96
C ASN A 1162 27.86 2.72 23.54
N GLN A 1163 26.93 1.90 24.05
CA GLN A 1163 25.65 2.32 24.63
C GLN A 1163 24.83 3.26 23.73
N GLY A 1164 24.73 2.92 22.45
CA GLY A 1164 24.04 3.74 21.44
C GLY A 1164 24.81 4.99 20.96
N ILE A 1165 26.00 5.28 21.48
CA ILE A 1165 26.89 6.31 20.95
C ILE A 1165 27.84 5.68 19.93
N MET A 1166 27.74 6.10 18.68
CA MET A 1166 28.57 5.67 17.56
C MET A 1166 29.80 6.57 17.42
N ASN A 1167 31.00 6.04 17.63
CA ASN A 1167 32.26 6.75 17.38
C ASN A 1167 32.81 6.35 16.01
N ALA A 1168 32.98 7.33 15.12
CA ALA A 1168 33.71 7.17 13.88
C ALA A 1168 35.20 7.35 14.16
N GLU A 1169 35.96 6.25 14.27
CA GLU A 1169 37.39 6.30 14.56
C GLU A 1169 38.19 6.71 13.32
N SER A 1170 37.83 6.17 12.16
CA SER A 1170 38.42 6.51 10.88
C SER A 1170 37.45 6.20 9.74
N VAL A 1171 36.77 7.23 9.22
CA VAL A 1171 36.11 7.16 7.91
C VAL A 1171 36.98 7.90 6.90
N ARG A 1172 37.31 7.27 5.78
CA ARG A 1172 38.08 7.84 4.67
C ARG A 1172 37.33 7.67 3.36
N VAL A 1173 37.16 8.75 2.62
CA VAL A 1173 36.66 8.80 1.24
C VAL A 1173 37.84 9.13 0.34
N ASP A 1174 38.13 8.23 -0.59
CA ASP A 1174 39.14 8.33 -1.64
C ASP A 1174 38.42 8.87 -2.88
N GLY A 1175 38.53 10.18 -3.12
CA GLY A 1175 37.61 10.93 -3.99
C GLY A 1175 38.28 11.54 -5.22
N VAL A 1176 37.62 11.50 -6.38
CA VAL A 1176 38.19 11.89 -7.70
C VAL A 1176 38.67 13.35 -7.75
N ILE A 1177 38.14 14.21 -6.87
CA ILE A 1177 38.52 15.63 -6.77
C ILE A 1177 39.03 16.04 -5.38
N ALA A 1178 38.89 15.18 -4.36
CA ALA A 1178 39.34 15.44 -2.98
C ALA A 1178 39.27 14.18 -2.11
N ASP A 1179 40.29 13.96 -1.28
CA ASP A 1179 40.20 13.03 -0.15
C ASP A 1179 39.42 13.66 1.01
N ILE A 1180 38.59 12.86 1.68
CA ILE A 1180 37.87 13.28 2.89
C ILE A 1180 38.17 12.29 4.02
N ALA A 1181 38.61 12.79 5.18
CA ALA A 1181 38.69 11.99 6.41
C ALA A 1181 37.73 12.54 7.47
N ILE A 1182 36.90 11.68 8.05
CA ILE A 1182 35.93 12.03 9.09
C ILE A 1182 36.26 11.25 10.36
N ASN A 1183 36.26 11.94 11.49
CA ASN A 1183 36.30 11.34 12.82
C ASN A 1183 35.23 11.97 13.73
N GLY A 1184 34.99 11.39 14.90
CA GLY A 1184 34.15 11.99 15.95
C GLY A 1184 33.07 11.03 16.45
N LYS A 1185 31.97 11.57 16.97
CA LYS A 1185 30.89 10.79 17.59
C LYS A 1185 29.50 11.22 17.12
N VAL A 1186 28.58 10.28 17.15
CA VAL A 1186 27.17 10.42 16.79
C VAL A 1186 26.35 9.71 17.86
N ASP A 1187 25.52 10.46 18.57
CA ASP A 1187 24.56 9.92 19.53
C ASP A 1187 23.32 9.45 18.75
N LEU A 1188 23.07 8.14 18.71
CA LEU A 1188 21.94 7.57 17.98
C LEU A 1188 20.61 7.75 18.73
N LEU A 1189 20.65 7.97 20.05
CA LEU A 1189 19.46 8.14 20.90
C LEU A 1189 18.94 9.58 20.82
N GLU A 1190 19.84 10.56 20.95
CA GLU A 1190 19.52 11.99 20.82
C GLU A 1190 19.54 12.48 19.36
N ARG A 1191 19.99 11.64 18.41
CA ARG A 1191 20.20 11.97 16.99
C ARG A 1191 21.11 13.20 16.80
N LYS A 1192 22.16 13.31 17.63
CA LYS A 1192 23.14 14.41 17.62
C LYS A 1192 24.48 13.96 17.06
N MET A 1193 25.22 14.87 16.43
CA MET A 1193 26.56 14.62 15.90
C MET A 1193 27.57 15.63 16.42
N ASP A 1194 28.82 15.20 16.51
CA ASP A 1194 30.01 15.97 16.90
C ASP A 1194 31.21 15.37 16.13
N LEU A 1195 31.41 15.83 14.90
CA LEU A 1195 32.34 15.25 13.91
C LEU A 1195 33.38 16.27 13.46
N GLN A 1196 34.64 15.85 13.29
CA GLN A 1196 35.66 16.62 12.59
C GLN A 1196 35.82 16.06 11.18
N VAL A 1197 35.65 16.91 10.17
CA VAL A 1197 35.78 16.57 8.75
C VAL A 1197 37.02 17.27 8.21
N VAL A 1198 37.91 16.50 7.60
CA VAL A 1198 39.19 16.97 7.05
C VAL A 1198 39.17 16.72 5.55
N VAL A 1199 39.14 17.78 4.75
CA VAL A 1199 39.09 17.70 3.28
C VAL A 1199 40.46 18.09 2.71
N THR A 1200 40.98 17.25 1.81
CA THR A 1200 42.28 17.44 1.13
C THR A 1200 42.05 17.38 -0.39
N PRO A 1201 41.98 18.52 -1.09
CA PRO A 1201 41.68 18.55 -2.53
C PRO A 1201 42.78 17.91 -3.39
N GLU A 1202 42.38 17.17 -4.42
CA GLU A 1202 43.28 16.66 -5.47
C GLU A 1202 43.63 17.81 -6.44
N ILE A 1203 44.85 18.35 -6.33
CA ILE A 1203 45.30 19.42 -7.24
C ILE A 1203 45.81 18.79 -8.55
N SER A 1204 44.90 18.55 -9.50
CA SER A 1204 45.24 18.19 -10.88
C SER A 1204 46.00 19.31 -11.58
N ALA A 1205 47.33 19.26 -11.53
CA ALA A 1205 48.22 20.29 -12.10
C ALA A 1205 48.30 20.31 -13.64
N THR A 1206 47.38 19.61 -14.32
CA THR A 1206 47.45 19.32 -15.77
C THR A 1206 47.07 20.51 -16.66
N VAL A 1207 46.10 21.32 -16.24
CA VAL A 1207 45.55 22.44 -17.05
C VAL A 1207 46.59 23.53 -17.33
N GLY A 1208 47.40 23.90 -16.34
CA GLY A 1208 48.47 24.90 -16.48
C GLY A 1208 49.68 24.41 -17.29
N VAL A 1209 49.94 23.09 -17.29
CA VAL A 1209 51.01 22.48 -18.08
C VAL A 1209 50.66 22.52 -19.57
N ALA A 1210 49.43 22.17 -19.94
CA ALA A 1210 48.98 22.15 -21.35
C ALA A 1210 49.05 23.54 -21.99
N THR A 1211 48.62 24.58 -21.28
CA THR A 1211 48.72 25.98 -21.74
C THR A 1211 50.17 26.45 -21.86
N ALA A 1212 51.05 26.09 -20.91
CA ALA A 1212 52.47 26.39 -21.01
C ALA A 1212 53.14 25.69 -22.21
N PHE A 1213 52.82 24.41 -22.48
CA PHE A 1213 53.30 23.67 -23.66
C PHE A 1213 52.85 24.28 -24.98
N ALA A 1214 51.59 24.73 -25.08
CA ALA A 1214 51.04 25.34 -26.29
C ALA A 1214 51.71 26.70 -26.63
N ILE A 1215 52.15 27.46 -25.63
CA ILE A 1215 52.85 28.74 -25.81
C ILE A 1215 54.35 28.51 -26.08
N ASN A 1216 55.00 27.60 -25.36
CA ASN A 1216 56.41 27.26 -25.53
C ASN A 1216 56.72 25.85 -24.99
N PRO A 1217 57.06 24.86 -25.84
CA PRO A 1217 57.27 23.47 -25.40
C PRO A 1217 58.37 23.28 -24.34
N ILE A 1218 59.43 24.09 -24.35
CA ILE A 1218 60.52 23.99 -23.36
C ILE A 1218 60.06 24.53 -22.00
N ALA A 1219 59.30 25.64 -22.01
CA ALA A 1219 58.67 26.15 -20.80
C ALA A 1219 57.61 25.18 -20.25
N GLY A 1220 56.80 24.57 -21.12
CA GLY A 1220 55.85 23.52 -20.75
C GLY A 1220 56.51 22.32 -20.08
N ALA A 1221 57.63 21.83 -20.63
CA ALA A 1221 58.39 20.73 -20.03
C ALA A 1221 58.97 21.10 -18.65
N ALA A 1222 59.45 22.34 -18.48
CA ALA A 1222 59.92 22.85 -17.19
C ALA A 1222 58.79 23.01 -16.16
N VAL A 1223 57.61 23.50 -16.58
CA VAL A 1223 56.41 23.61 -15.72
C VAL A 1223 55.88 22.23 -15.33
N PHE A 1224 55.92 21.24 -16.23
CA PHE A 1224 55.56 19.85 -15.93
C PHE A 1224 56.53 19.20 -14.92
N ALA A 1225 57.84 19.38 -15.11
CA ALA A 1225 58.82 18.89 -14.14
C ALA A 1225 58.67 19.58 -12.77
N ALA A 1226 58.46 20.89 -12.76
CA ALA A 1226 58.22 21.65 -11.53
C ALA A 1226 56.93 21.21 -10.82
N SER A 1227 55.82 20.98 -11.54
CA SER A 1227 54.57 20.50 -10.93
C SER A 1227 54.70 19.08 -10.40
N LYS A 1228 55.44 18.18 -11.08
CA LYS A 1228 55.73 16.83 -10.57
C LYS A 1228 56.58 16.81 -9.30
N VAL A 1229 57.50 17.79 -9.13
CA VAL A 1229 58.36 17.91 -7.95
C VAL A 1229 57.68 18.67 -6.80
N LEU A 1230 56.87 19.69 -7.10
CA LEU A 1230 56.19 20.52 -6.10
C LEU A 1230 54.82 19.98 -5.67
N GLY A 1231 54.17 19.13 -6.46
CA GLY A 1231 52.86 18.54 -6.13
C GLY A 1231 52.79 17.93 -4.72
N PRO A 1232 53.75 17.08 -4.29
CA PRO A 1232 53.79 16.50 -2.94
C PRO A 1232 54.01 17.50 -1.79
N LEU A 1233 54.39 18.76 -2.10
CA LEU A 1233 54.51 19.85 -1.13
C LEU A 1233 53.20 20.64 -1.01
N TRP A 1234 52.50 20.89 -2.12
CA TRP A 1234 51.24 21.63 -2.11
C TRP A 1234 50.08 20.86 -1.47
N SER A 1235 49.99 19.55 -1.69
CA SER A 1235 48.94 18.71 -1.06
C SER A 1235 49.01 18.69 0.47
N LYS A 1236 50.18 18.98 1.06
CA LYS A 1236 50.35 19.09 2.52
C LYS A 1236 50.00 20.46 3.11
N ILE A 1237 49.70 21.46 2.27
CA ILE A 1237 49.50 22.86 2.70
C ILE A 1237 48.02 23.31 2.59
N SER A 1238 47.19 22.63 1.80
CA SER A 1238 45.77 22.99 1.59
C SER A 1238 44.77 21.99 2.18
N VAL A 1239 44.90 21.69 3.47
CA VAL A 1239 43.90 20.93 4.23
C VAL A 1239 42.84 21.89 4.79
N ILE A 1240 41.55 21.60 4.57
CA ILE A 1240 40.43 22.31 5.22
C ILE A 1240 39.88 21.43 6.35
N ARG A 1241 39.55 22.05 7.49
CA ARG A 1241 38.99 21.37 8.66
C ARG A 1241 37.65 21.99 9.01
N TYR A 1242 36.62 21.15 9.12
CA TYR A 1242 35.30 21.54 9.58
C TYR A 1242 34.98 20.82 10.89
N HIS A 1243 34.27 21.50 11.77
CA HIS A 1243 33.65 20.92 12.95
C HIS A 1243 32.14 20.94 12.74
N VAL A 1244 31.53 19.76 12.73
CA VAL A 1244 30.10 19.55 12.50
C VAL A 1244 29.45 19.18 13.83
N THR A 1245 28.46 19.96 14.25
CA THR A 1245 27.72 19.77 15.50
C THR A 1245 26.20 19.89 15.27
N GLY A 1246 25.37 19.53 16.25
CA GLY A 1246 23.90 19.68 16.16
C GLY A 1246 23.17 18.36 15.93
N THR A 1247 21.91 18.40 15.49
CA THR A 1247 21.13 17.17 15.21
C THR A 1247 21.30 16.71 13.76
N MET A 1248 21.01 15.45 13.47
CA MET A 1248 21.04 14.90 12.11
C MET A 1248 20.15 15.65 11.12
N GLU A 1249 19.05 16.22 11.60
CA GLU A 1249 18.09 17.00 10.82
C GLU A 1249 18.52 18.47 10.65
N GLN A 1250 19.45 18.96 11.48
CA GLN A 1250 19.93 20.34 11.49
C GLN A 1250 21.43 20.42 11.86
N PRO A 1251 22.35 19.92 11.00
CA PRO A 1251 23.78 20.02 11.26
C PRO A 1251 24.25 21.48 11.14
N LYS A 1252 24.90 21.97 12.19
CA LYS A 1252 25.68 23.21 12.23
C LYS A 1252 27.11 22.89 11.84
N ILE A 1253 27.69 23.68 10.93
CA ILE A 1253 29.03 23.44 10.42
C ILE A 1253 29.87 24.70 10.60
N ASP A 1254 30.96 24.58 11.36
CA ASP A 1254 31.91 25.65 11.62
C ASP A 1254 33.26 25.32 10.97
N GLU A 1255 33.85 26.25 10.21
CA GLU A 1255 35.19 26.09 9.64
C GLU A 1255 36.26 26.39 10.70
N VAL A 1256 37.17 25.46 10.94
CA VAL A 1256 38.27 25.60 11.90
C VAL A 1256 39.49 26.15 11.15
N LEU A 1257 39.72 27.46 11.31
CA LEU A 1257 40.74 28.24 10.60
C LEU A 1257 42.13 27.55 10.53
N ARG A 1258 42.80 27.71 9.37
CA ARG A 1258 44.14 27.21 9.09
C ARG A 1258 45.16 27.62 10.16
N GLN A 1259 45.54 26.68 11.03
CA GLN A 1259 46.82 26.74 11.74
C GLN A 1259 47.92 26.13 10.87
N LEU A 1260 48.89 26.97 10.48
CA LEU A 1260 50.20 26.48 10.03
C LEU A 1260 50.82 25.69 11.18
N LYS A 1261 51.27 24.46 10.89
CA LYS A 1261 51.89 23.59 11.90
C LYS A 1261 53.21 24.22 12.33
N GLU A 1262 53.25 24.77 13.54
CA GLU A 1262 54.45 25.38 14.10
C GLU A 1262 55.52 24.30 14.31
N ASN A 1263 56.74 24.56 13.84
CA ASN A 1263 57.84 23.60 13.92
C ASN A 1263 58.32 23.48 15.37
N GLN A 1264 58.09 22.32 16.01
CA GLN A 1264 58.98 21.89 17.10
C GLN A 1264 60.23 21.28 16.48
N ALA A 1265 61.39 21.80 16.89
CA ALA A 1265 62.66 21.60 16.22
C ALA A 1265 63.33 20.25 16.56
N LEU A 1266 63.83 19.55 15.54
CA LEU A 1266 65.27 19.47 15.24
C LEU A 1266 65.51 18.84 13.85
#